data_AF-A0A2E9VSA4-F1
#
_entry.id   AF-A0A2E9VSA4-F1
#
_cell.length_a   1.000
_cell.length_b   1.000
_cell.length_c   1.000
_cell.angle_alpha   90.00
_cell.angle_beta   90.00
_cell.angle_gamma   90.00
#
_symmetry.space_group_name_H-M   'P 1'
#
loop_
_entity.id
_entity.type
_entity.pdbx_description
1 polymer ?
#
loop_
_entity_poly.entity_id
_entity_poly.type
_entity_poly.pdbx_seq_one_letter_code
_entity_poly.pdbx_strand_id
1 'polypeptide(L)'
;MSLVFFSYAEEDQRLAIEISNHLKKKNVNSWCFTRDSILGIEYTDQIPDAMARANLVVLLISKHSLESPEVKREIQLSHIKRLSIVPILIGLTSTEYQLQIPKSWEGILTTTVFGNAEYSTGNELAERILKTIDTLNPPTPKALAIAGDWPSDGLKINIDLLKSVLFCTPEITRFLDSGNQFFISANKGMGKTLLLRYKRAKLMKEYASQDSNSHHATVCFAPENSPYVDMIEGSIPGLKTGHIKLLSDIRSSKRIWSFSLRLSAISYFPDIAQQLDQEELRNLTNMSANFLVKPRVNPTDIFCSLLSLTPTKLNKLLDQFEMQLSYLYQQIHSGIFLFIDSIDFAVAHLDRRAWTYTQAGLIEAAWSAMGANNHIKIYTSIREEAFINYESDAKANIHTTIFPLRYSIKQLQGVIDRLCKVYESLPNFKAFVGVHEITDMTGQSAEDSFRFMHRHTIGRPRDLVLICHQLSKSRLEMDQEQFQKIVMETSSRSVLRPIFKEMSIFLDSLQNESERQRFLRMISCNILTRKMIEEICCKFNGLDENHYNTVNNSEIQLSHPFCELYNCGLIGYVQWDNKHQHATQNFKQPDDVMNFNISCLPAAEYYVLHPSLSSLINTARLNEFLIYPFITVGHHCQWYSWYGQLIELLQYLDTIQGHKLYQQSLQELSSVICKLHAGLTVDLTELEKIADLLELVYDDASLAMSELIEVIPQ
;
A
#
# COMPACT_ATOMS: atom_id res chain seq x y z
N MET A 1 19.56 -10.87 -17.51
CA MET A 1 20.59 -11.87 -17.87
C MET A 1 21.29 -12.28 -16.60
N SER A 2 21.29 -13.55 -16.27
CA SER A 2 21.97 -14.09 -15.08
C SER A 2 23.49 -14.05 -15.28
N LEU A 3 24.22 -13.45 -14.34
CA LEU A 3 25.69 -13.47 -14.31
C LEU A 3 26.15 -14.49 -13.27
N VAL A 4 26.96 -15.46 -13.70
CA VAL A 4 27.57 -16.49 -12.84
C VAL A 4 28.98 -16.05 -12.47
N PHE A 5 29.26 -15.93 -11.17
CA PHE A 5 30.60 -15.62 -10.67
C PHE A 5 31.35 -16.91 -10.33
N PHE A 6 32.59 -17.05 -10.82
CA PHE A 6 33.45 -18.19 -10.50
C PHE A 6 34.45 -17.82 -9.41
N SER A 7 34.40 -18.52 -8.28
CA SER A 7 35.38 -18.46 -7.19
C SER A 7 36.27 -19.71 -7.24
N TYR A 8 37.56 -19.53 -7.47
CA TYR A 8 38.53 -20.62 -7.68
C TYR A 8 39.96 -20.17 -7.36
N ALA A 9 40.84 -21.10 -7.03
CA ALA A 9 42.28 -20.86 -6.95
C ALA A 9 42.90 -20.81 -8.36
N GLU A 10 43.97 -20.04 -8.58
CA GLU A 10 44.56 -19.82 -9.91
C GLU A 10 44.91 -21.12 -10.64
N GLU A 11 45.29 -22.16 -9.89
CA GLU A 11 45.61 -23.50 -10.37
C GLU A 11 44.41 -24.19 -11.05
N ASP A 12 43.18 -23.87 -10.63
CA ASP A 12 41.93 -24.46 -11.13
C ASP A 12 41.34 -23.66 -12.31
N GLN A 13 42.03 -22.63 -12.80
CA GLN A 13 41.52 -21.72 -13.84
C GLN A 13 41.09 -22.43 -15.13
N ARG A 14 41.75 -23.54 -15.48
CA ARG A 14 41.45 -24.27 -16.71
C ARG A 14 40.02 -24.81 -16.69
N LEU A 15 39.59 -25.38 -15.56
CA LEU A 15 38.24 -25.92 -15.40
C LEU A 15 37.21 -24.78 -15.33
N ALA A 16 37.51 -23.69 -14.61
CA ALA A 16 36.64 -22.51 -14.55
C ALA A 16 36.36 -21.92 -15.95
N ILE A 17 37.41 -21.79 -16.77
CA ILE A 17 37.30 -21.29 -18.16
C ILE A 17 36.54 -22.28 -19.05
N GLU A 18 36.76 -23.59 -18.90
CA GLU A 18 36.04 -24.61 -19.65
C GLU A 18 34.53 -24.56 -19.39
N ILE A 19 34.12 -24.56 -18.11
CA ILE A 19 32.71 -24.45 -17.71
C ILE A 19 32.14 -23.12 -18.20
N SER A 20 32.87 -22.02 -18.00
CA SER A 20 32.45 -20.69 -18.44
C SER A 20 32.21 -20.60 -19.95
N ASN A 21 33.10 -21.16 -20.76
CA ASN A 21 32.94 -21.20 -22.22
C ASN A 21 31.72 -22.03 -22.62
N HIS A 22 31.42 -23.11 -21.89
CA HIS A 22 30.22 -23.90 -22.13
C HIS A 22 28.94 -23.13 -21.77
N LEU A 23 28.92 -22.44 -20.62
CA LEU A 23 27.81 -21.58 -20.21
C LEU A 23 27.55 -20.44 -21.23
N LYS A 24 28.63 -19.84 -21.76
CA LYS A 24 28.54 -18.79 -22.79
C LYS A 24 27.90 -19.28 -24.08
N LYS A 25 28.20 -20.52 -24.52
CA LYS A 25 27.54 -21.15 -25.68
C LYS A 25 26.02 -21.31 -25.50
N LYS A 26 25.55 -21.31 -24.25
CA LYS A 26 24.13 -21.41 -23.88
C LYS A 26 23.52 -20.06 -23.46
N ASN A 27 24.15 -18.94 -23.83
CA ASN A 27 23.73 -17.57 -23.52
C ASN A 27 23.69 -17.20 -22.03
N VAL A 28 24.42 -17.91 -21.17
CA VAL A 28 24.63 -17.53 -19.78
C VAL A 28 25.94 -16.75 -19.66
N ASN A 29 25.86 -15.53 -19.14
CA ASN A 29 27.05 -14.73 -18.90
C ASN A 29 27.75 -15.20 -17.63
N SER A 30 29.07 -15.24 -17.64
CA SER A 30 29.84 -15.54 -16.43
C SER A 30 31.03 -14.61 -16.32
N TRP A 31 31.52 -14.45 -15.10
CA TRP A 31 32.68 -13.65 -14.76
C TRP A 31 33.75 -14.53 -14.12
N CYS A 32 34.97 -14.50 -14.66
CA CYS A 32 36.14 -15.23 -14.18
C CYS A 32 37.31 -14.26 -13.98
N PHE A 33 37.97 -14.28 -12.82
CA PHE A 33 39.02 -13.32 -12.48
C PHE A 33 40.15 -13.29 -13.53
N THR A 34 40.64 -14.44 -13.98
CA THR A 34 41.76 -14.51 -14.94
C THR A 34 41.41 -14.06 -16.35
N ARG A 35 40.11 -13.93 -16.69
CA ARG A 35 39.64 -13.54 -18.03
C ARG A 35 39.08 -12.12 -18.07
N ASP A 36 38.30 -11.76 -17.06
CA ASP A 36 37.41 -10.60 -17.08
C ASP A 36 37.86 -9.47 -16.14
N SER A 37 38.98 -9.65 -15.43
CA SER A 37 39.59 -8.59 -14.62
C SER A 37 40.26 -7.53 -15.52
N ILE A 38 40.15 -6.28 -15.10
CA ILE A 38 40.79 -5.14 -15.75
C ILE A 38 42.23 -5.05 -15.23
N LEU A 39 43.18 -5.09 -16.16
CA LEU A 39 44.60 -4.97 -15.84
C LEU A 39 44.90 -3.60 -15.19
N GLY A 40 45.60 -3.62 -14.06
CA GLY A 40 46.04 -2.42 -13.36
C GLY A 40 45.07 -1.84 -12.32
N ILE A 41 43.89 -2.44 -12.12
CA ILE A 41 42.96 -2.08 -11.04
C ILE A 41 43.09 -3.09 -9.89
N GLU A 42 43.07 -2.62 -8.64
CA GLU A 42 43.25 -3.49 -7.47
C GLU A 42 42.13 -4.53 -7.32
N TYR A 43 42.52 -5.70 -6.82
CA TYR A 43 41.63 -6.85 -6.60
C TYR A 43 40.42 -6.51 -5.70
N THR A 44 40.63 -5.66 -4.69
CA THR A 44 39.60 -5.26 -3.72
C THR A 44 38.49 -4.40 -4.30
N ASP A 45 38.73 -3.76 -5.45
CA ASP A 45 37.76 -2.84 -6.06
C ASP A 45 36.87 -3.55 -7.09
N GLN A 46 37.41 -4.56 -7.79
CA GLN A 46 36.70 -5.22 -8.89
C GLN A 46 35.77 -6.36 -8.45
N ILE A 47 36.18 -7.10 -7.41
CA ILE A 47 35.46 -8.29 -6.94
C ILE A 47 34.09 -7.94 -6.32
N PRO A 48 33.96 -6.92 -5.45
CA PRO A 48 32.66 -6.53 -4.92
C PRO A 48 31.65 -6.12 -6.00
N ASP A 49 32.12 -5.45 -7.06
CA ASP A 49 31.32 -4.98 -8.20
C ASP A 49 30.93 -6.12 -9.16
N ALA A 50 31.83 -7.07 -9.40
CA ALA A 50 31.53 -8.28 -10.15
C ALA A 50 30.50 -9.15 -9.41
N MET A 51 30.68 -9.34 -8.11
CA MET A 51 29.76 -10.10 -7.26
C MET A 51 28.41 -9.39 -7.06
N ALA A 52 28.36 -8.05 -7.05
CA ALA A 52 27.10 -7.30 -6.96
C ALA A 52 26.19 -7.54 -8.17
N ARG A 53 26.78 -7.86 -9.33
CA ARG A 53 26.05 -8.16 -10.57
C ARG A 53 25.73 -9.65 -10.71
N ALA A 54 26.30 -10.50 -9.86
CA ALA A 54 26.14 -11.95 -9.93
C ALA A 54 24.88 -12.44 -9.21
N ASN A 55 24.23 -13.44 -9.78
CA ASN A 55 23.07 -14.11 -9.17
C ASN A 55 23.43 -15.47 -8.56
N LEU A 56 24.57 -16.04 -8.96
CA LEU A 56 25.04 -17.36 -8.58
C LEU A 56 26.56 -17.32 -8.45
N VAL A 57 27.09 -17.96 -7.39
CA VAL A 57 28.52 -18.19 -7.23
C VAL A 57 28.80 -19.67 -7.43
N VAL A 58 29.64 -20.01 -8.41
CA VAL A 58 30.21 -21.35 -8.57
C VAL A 58 31.54 -21.37 -7.83
N LEU A 59 31.63 -22.19 -6.78
CA LEU A 59 32.82 -22.33 -5.95
C LEU A 59 33.53 -23.63 -6.32
N LEU A 60 34.75 -23.51 -6.84
CA LEU A 60 35.63 -24.66 -7.11
C LEU A 60 36.47 -24.95 -5.86
N ILE A 61 36.19 -26.09 -5.22
CA ILE A 61 36.82 -26.53 -3.97
C ILE A 61 37.90 -27.56 -4.29
N SER A 62 39.14 -27.11 -4.29
CA SER A 62 40.38 -27.90 -4.36
C SER A 62 41.25 -27.68 -3.11
N LYS A 63 42.31 -28.48 -2.94
CA LYS A 63 43.33 -28.25 -1.89
C LYS A 63 43.90 -26.83 -1.91
N HIS A 64 44.07 -26.25 -3.10
CA HIS A 64 44.56 -24.89 -3.29
C HIS A 64 43.52 -23.82 -2.87
N SER A 65 42.25 -24.05 -3.20
CA SER A 65 41.16 -23.14 -2.81
C SER A 65 40.91 -23.07 -1.30
N LEU A 66 41.17 -24.17 -0.56
CA LEU A 66 41.00 -24.23 0.89
C LEU A 66 42.04 -23.37 1.63
N GLU A 67 43.21 -23.19 1.01
CA GLU A 67 44.32 -22.40 1.54
C GLU A 67 44.31 -20.94 1.04
N SER A 68 43.53 -20.63 -0.02
CA SER A 68 43.48 -19.28 -0.61
C SER A 68 42.73 -18.26 0.28
N PRO A 69 43.38 -17.17 0.70
CA PRO A 69 42.71 -16.09 1.42
C PRO A 69 41.71 -15.32 0.55
N GLU A 70 41.91 -15.28 -0.77
CA GLU A 70 41.01 -14.66 -1.76
C GLU A 70 39.67 -15.37 -1.80
N VAL A 71 39.68 -16.70 -2.01
CA VAL A 71 38.48 -17.54 -2.03
C VAL A 71 37.72 -17.44 -0.71
N LYS A 72 38.45 -17.39 0.41
CA LYS A 72 37.84 -17.19 1.73
C LYS A 72 37.09 -15.86 1.85
N ARG A 73 37.63 -14.77 1.31
CA ARG A 73 36.93 -13.46 1.29
C ARG A 73 35.69 -13.50 0.39
N GLU A 74 35.79 -14.11 -0.78
CA GLU A 74 34.66 -14.24 -1.72
C GLU A 74 33.50 -15.06 -1.13
N ILE A 75 33.80 -16.14 -0.39
CA ILE A 75 32.77 -16.93 0.31
C ILE A 75 32.09 -16.10 1.41
N GLN A 76 32.85 -15.33 2.18
CA GLN A 76 32.27 -14.44 3.19
C GLN A 76 31.38 -13.36 2.57
N LEU A 77 31.84 -12.73 1.48
CA LEU A 77 31.08 -11.72 0.75
C LEU A 77 29.80 -12.29 0.13
N SER A 78 29.86 -13.49 -0.44
CA SER A 78 28.69 -14.16 -1.03
C SER A 78 27.65 -14.51 0.04
N HIS A 79 28.09 -14.95 1.23
CA HIS A 79 27.20 -15.20 2.36
C HIS A 79 26.52 -13.92 2.87
N ILE A 80 27.28 -12.82 3.04
CA ILE A 80 26.73 -11.51 3.46
C ILE A 80 25.68 -11.02 2.45
N LYS A 81 25.95 -11.18 1.15
CA LYS A 81 25.03 -10.80 0.06
C LYS A 81 23.90 -11.80 -0.19
N ARG A 82 23.83 -12.91 0.56
CA ARG A 82 22.85 -14.01 0.40
C ARG A 82 22.79 -14.58 -1.02
N LEU A 83 23.94 -14.67 -1.70
CA LEU A 83 24.04 -15.30 -3.01
C LEU A 83 23.98 -16.82 -2.88
N SER A 84 23.34 -17.48 -3.84
CA SER A 84 23.38 -18.95 -3.93
C SER A 84 24.78 -19.41 -4.31
N ILE A 85 25.33 -20.36 -3.56
CA ILE A 85 26.67 -20.94 -3.81
C ILE A 85 26.51 -22.38 -4.29
N VAL A 86 27.16 -22.72 -5.40
CA VAL A 86 27.22 -24.07 -5.97
C VAL A 86 28.64 -24.60 -5.80
N PRO A 87 28.89 -25.45 -4.79
CA PRO A 87 30.22 -25.99 -4.55
C PRO A 87 30.52 -27.20 -5.46
N ILE A 88 31.71 -27.21 -6.05
CA ILE A 88 32.23 -28.28 -6.92
C ILE A 88 33.58 -28.74 -6.37
N LEU A 89 33.69 -29.98 -5.94
CA LEU A 89 34.93 -30.59 -5.45
C LEU A 89 35.86 -30.96 -6.62
N ILE A 90 37.15 -30.65 -6.49
CA ILE A 90 38.21 -30.97 -7.45
C ILE A 90 39.31 -31.73 -6.70
N GLY A 91 39.53 -33.00 -7.07
CA GLY A 91 40.61 -33.81 -6.51
C GLY A 91 40.50 -34.08 -5.00
N LEU A 92 39.27 -34.03 -4.47
CA LEU A 92 38.94 -34.22 -3.06
C LEU A 92 37.73 -35.15 -2.93
N THR A 93 37.86 -36.18 -2.10
CA THR A 93 36.71 -36.98 -1.67
C THR A 93 35.86 -36.21 -0.66
N SER A 94 34.56 -36.53 -0.57
CA SER A 94 33.66 -35.91 0.42
C SER A 94 34.16 -36.09 1.86
N THR A 95 34.86 -37.19 2.13
CA THR A 95 35.50 -37.49 3.41
C THR A 95 36.72 -36.62 3.69
N GLU A 96 37.58 -36.36 2.68
CA GLU A 96 38.73 -35.47 2.83
C GLU A 96 38.30 -34.02 3.00
N TYR A 97 37.25 -33.60 2.28
CA TYR A 97 36.66 -32.27 2.44
C TYR A 97 36.16 -32.04 3.87
N GLN A 98 35.41 -32.98 4.45
CA GLN A 98 34.91 -32.85 5.83
C GLN A 98 36.03 -32.73 6.87
N LEU A 99 37.20 -33.31 6.62
CA LEU A 99 38.35 -33.24 7.52
C LEU A 99 39.20 -31.97 7.33
N GLN A 100 39.19 -31.38 6.14
CA GLN A 100 40.07 -30.26 5.75
C GLN A 100 39.32 -28.93 5.60
N ILE A 101 37.99 -28.92 5.73
CA ILE A 101 37.20 -27.70 5.60
C ILE A 101 37.58 -26.70 6.71
N PRO A 102 37.87 -25.43 6.36
CA PRO A 102 38.04 -24.39 7.36
C PRO A 102 36.76 -24.21 8.17
N LYS A 103 36.86 -24.10 9.51
CA LYS A 103 35.70 -23.83 10.40
C LYS A 103 34.86 -22.62 9.97
N SER A 104 35.47 -21.65 9.30
CA SER A 104 34.77 -20.48 8.75
C SER A 104 33.77 -20.80 7.63
N TRP A 105 33.86 -21.98 7.00
CA TRP A 105 32.99 -22.40 5.89
C TRP A 105 31.91 -23.40 6.34
N GLU A 106 32.11 -24.10 7.46
CA GLU A 106 31.16 -25.08 8.01
C GLU A 106 29.77 -24.46 8.27
N GLY A 107 29.66 -23.18 8.60
CA GLY A 107 28.34 -22.50 8.74
C GLY A 107 27.65 -22.11 7.43
N ILE A 108 28.39 -22.07 6.32
CA ILE A 108 27.93 -21.53 5.02
C ILE A 108 27.56 -22.66 4.03
N LEU A 109 28.28 -23.79 4.07
CA LEU A 109 28.20 -24.88 3.08
C LEU A 109 27.59 -26.19 3.63
N THR A 110 27.11 -26.23 4.88
CA THR A 110 26.69 -27.48 5.58
C THR A 110 25.43 -28.15 5.05
N THR A 111 24.64 -27.48 4.19
CA THR A 111 23.37 -28.02 3.65
C THR A 111 23.37 -28.18 2.13
N THR A 112 24.52 -28.00 1.47
CA THR A 112 24.61 -27.95 0.00
C THR A 112 25.07 -29.28 -0.59
N VAL A 113 24.43 -29.72 -1.68
CA VAL A 113 24.88 -30.90 -2.44
C VAL A 113 26.11 -30.53 -3.27
N PHE A 114 27.20 -31.30 -3.12
CA PHE A 114 28.45 -31.07 -3.85
C PHE A 114 28.43 -31.71 -5.25
N GLY A 115 28.89 -30.97 -6.26
CA GLY A 115 29.35 -31.57 -7.53
C GLY A 115 30.76 -32.16 -7.36
N ASN A 116 31.11 -33.24 -8.06
CA ASN A 116 32.46 -33.80 -8.01
C ASN A 116 33.07 -33.86 -9.42
N ALA A 117 34.18 -33.15 -9.63
CA ALA A 117 34.87 -33.04 -10.90
C ALA A 117 35.72 -34.26 -11.27
N GLU A 118 35.99 -35.19 -10.35
CA GLU A 118 36.78 -36.40 -10.65
C GLU A 118 36.06 -37.39 -11.58
N TYR A 119 34.72 -37.34 -11.62
CA TYR A 119 33.88 -38.28 -12.37
C TYR A 119 33.02 -37.61 -13.46
N SER A 120 33.23 -36.31 -13.72
CA SER A 120 32.44 -35.57 -14.70
C SER A 120 33.28 -34.63 -15.54
N THR A 121 33.01 -34.60 -16.85
CA THR A 121 33.68 -33.64 -17.75
C THR A 121 33.20 -32.21 -17.47
N GLY A 122 34.00 -31.18 -17.81
CA GLY A 122 33.61 -29.77 -17.60
C GLY A 122 32.26 -29.42 -18.25
N ASN A 123 31.90 -30.09 -19.35
CA ASN A 123 30.60 -29.97 -20.01
C ASN A 123 29.45 -30.55 -19.18
N GLU A 124 29.62 -31.70 -18.52
CA GLU A 124 28.59 -32.30 -17.66
C GLU A 124 28.34 -31.47 -16.40
N LEU A 125 29.41 -30.91 -15.82
CA LEU A 125 29.28 -29.95 -14.72
C LEU A 125 28.55 -28.70 -15.17
N ALA A 126 28.88 -28.17 -16.36
CA ALA A 126 28.17 -27.02 -16.93
C ALA A 126 26.66 -27.30 -17.11
N GLU A 127 26.26 -28.47 -17.62
CA GLU A 127 24.85 -28.86 -17.77
C GLU A 127 24.14 -29.01 -16.41
N ARG A 128 24.83 -29.48 -15.36
CA ARG A 128 24.25 -29.49 -13.99
C ARG A 128 24.11 -28.08 -13.41
N ILE A 129 25.10 -27.21 -13.65
CA ILE A 129 25.03 -25.79 -13.27
C ILE A 129 23.88 -25.10 -14.03
N LEU A 130 23.68 -25.40 -15.31
CA LEU A 130 22.54 -24.89 -16.08
C LEU A 130 21.21 -25.31 -15.49
N LYS A 131 21.04 -26.57 -15.09
CA LYS A 131 19.83 -27.02 -14.37
C LYS A 131 19.63 -26.26 -13.05
N THR A 132 20.71 -26.01 -12.31
CA THR A 132 20.65 -25.21 -11.08
C THR A 132 20.29 -23.75 -11.40
N ILE A 133 20.83 -23.18 -12.47
CA ILE A 133 20.47 -21.83 -12.95
C ILE A 133 19.03 -21.78 -13.39
N ASP A 134 18.52 -22.76 -14.14
CA ASP A 134 17.12 -22.82 -14.58
C ASP A 134 16.15 -22.97 -13.39
N THR A 135 16.59 -23.66 -12.32
CA THR A 135 15.82 -23.80 -11.08
C THR A 135 15.84 -22.52 -10.25
N LEU A 136 16.98 -21.80 -10.23
CA LEU A 136 17.16 -20.55 -9.47
C LEU A 136 16.68 -19.30 -10.24
N ASN A 137 16.70 -19.36 -11.57
CA ASN A 137 16.30 -18.34 -12.52
C ASN A 137 15.54 -19.04 -13.66
N PRO A 138 14.22 -19.27 -13.52
CA PRO A 138 13.44 -19.81 -14.62
C PRO A 138 13.64 -18.96 -15.90
N PRO A 139 13.65 -19.58 -17.10
CA PRO A 139 13.88 -18.87 -18.35
C PRO A 139 12.86 -17.73 -18.53
N THR A 140 13.33 -16.51 -18.84
CA THR A 140 12.50 -15.32 -19.03
C THR A 140 12.18 -15.09 -20.52
N PRO A 141 11.02 -14.55 -20.92
CA PRO A 141 9.71 -14.51 -20.25
C PRO A 141 8.65 -15.18 -21.14
N LYS A 142 8.29 -16.43 -20.85
CA LYS A 142 6.91 -16.88 -21.03
C LYS A 142 6.29 -16.87 -19.64
N ALA A 143 5.29 -16.01 -19.47
CA ALA A 143 4.59 -15.64 -18.23
C ALA A 143 5.28 -14.51 -17.42
N LEU A 144 4.67 -13.33 -17.52
CA LEU A 144 4.76 -12.26 -16.51
C LEU A 144 4.09 -12.66 -15.16
N ALA A 145 3.68 -13.91 -15.02
CA ALA A 145 3.03 -14.44 -13.84
C ALA A 145 4.07 -15.13 -12.97
N ILE A 146 4.44 -14.50 -11.85
CA ILE A 146 4.49 -15.30 -10.62
C ILE A 146 3.03 -15.71 -10.43
N ALA A 147 2.66 -16.91 -10.88
CA ALA A 147 1.29 -17.39 -10.80
C ALA A 147 0.83 -17.27 -9.33
N GLY A 148 -0.14 -16.38 -9.09
CA GLY A 148 -0.79 -16.22 -7.80
C GLY A 148 -0.16 -15.31 -6.74
N ASP A 149 0.92 -14.58 -7.04
CA ASP A 149 1.38 -13.51 -6.13
C ASP A 149 0.91 -12.13 -6.61
N TRP A 150 0.06 -11.51 -5.79
CA TRP A 150 -0.58 -10.21 -6.07
C TRP A 150 -0.04 -9.20 -5.05
N PRO A 151 1.07 -8.50 -5.36
CA PRO A 151 1.69 -7.59 -4.41
C PRO A 151 0.79 -6.38 -4.16
N SER A 152 0.28 -6.28 -2.92
CA SER A 152 -0.54 -5.15 -2.46
C SER A 152 0.27 -3.91 -2.08
N ASP A 153 1.59 -4.06 -1.93
CA ASP A 153 2.52 -2.98 -1.65
C ASP A 153 3.34 -2.65 -2.91
N GLY A 154 3.29 -1.37 -3.31
CA GLY A 154 4.02 -0.86 -4.46
C GLY A 154 5.52 -1.09 -4.37
N LEU A 155 6.11 -1.19 -3.17
CA LEU A 155 7.54 -1.44 -2.96
C LEU A 155 7.99 -2.84 -3.35
N LYS A 156 7.09 -3.83 -3.26
CA LYS A 156 7.39 -5.24 -3.57
C LYS A 156 7.50 -5.52 -5.07
N ILE A 157 7.01 -4.60 -5.90
CA ILE A 157 7.04 -4.76 -7.36
C ILE A 157 8.43 -4.41 -7.88
N ASN A 158 8.99 -5.28 -8.73
CA ASN A 158 10.27 -5.03 -9.39
C ASN A 158 10.15 -3.81 -10.33
N ILE A 159 11.17 -2.95 -10.35
CA ILE A 159 11.22 -1.74 -11.18
C ILE A 159 10.99 -2.02 -12.67
N ASP A 160 11.46 -3.17 -13.17
CA ASP A 160 11.33 -3.57 -14.57
C ASP A 160 9.90 -3.95 -14.95
N LEU A 161 9.12 -4.44 -13.97
CA LEU A 161 7.71 -4.83 -14.13
C LEU A 161 6.74 -3.66 -13.94
N LEU A 162 7.21 -2.48 -13.52
CA LEU A 162 6.32 -1.33 -13.28
C LEU A 162 5.56 -0.91 -14.53
N LYS A 163 6.19 -0.99 -15.71
CA LYS A 163 5.53 -0.64 -16.99
C LYS A 163 4.37 -1.56 -17.31
N SER A 164 4.48 -2.86 -17.02
CA SER A 164 3.41 -3.82 -17.28
C SER A 164 2.31 -3.73 -16.24
N VAL A 165 2.64 -3.47 -14.98
CA VAL A 165 1.69 -3.42 -13.86
C VAL A 165 0.88 -2.11 -13.84
N LEU A 166 1.50 -0.96 -14.14
CA LEU A 166 0.84 0.33 -13.98
C LEU A 166 -0.30 0.52 -14.99
N PHE A 167 -1.51 0.77 -14.49
CA PHE A 167 -2.63 1.24 -15.30
C PHE A 167 -2.54 2.76 -15.50
N CYS A 168 -2.29 3.20 -16.73
CA CYS A 168 -2.17 4.62 -17.05
C CYS A 168 -3.51 5.17 -17.54
N THR A 169 -4.11 6.06 -16.75
CA THR A 169 -5.17 6.96 -17.23
C THR A 169 -4.58 8.13 -18.02
N PRO A 170 -5.38 8.91 -18.77
CA PRO A 170 -4.90 10.13 -19.42
C PRO A 170 -4.25 11.11 -18.44
N GLU A 171 -4.79 11.22 -17.23
CA GLU A 171 -4.28 12.11 -16.19
C GLU A 171 -2.95 11.61 -15.62
N ILE A 172 -2.83 10.31 -15.36
CA ILE A 172 -1.56 9.67 -14.95
C ILE A 172 -0.51 9.85 -16.05
N THR A 173 -0.89 9.67 -17.31
CA THR A 173 0.01 9.85 -18.46
C THR A 173 0.51 11.30 -18.53
N ARG A 174 -0.38 12.29 -18.35
CA ARG A 174 -0.01 13.71 -18.25
C ARG A 174 0.98 13.96 -17.10
N PHE A 175 0.77 13.39 -15.92
CA PHE A 175 1.74 13.50 -14.82
C PHE A 175 3.11 12.91 -15.21
N LEU A 176 3.11 11.72 -15.82
CA LEU A 176 4.32 11.03 -16.23
C LEU A 176 5.08 11.74 -17.35
N ASP A 177 4.41 12.42 -18.25
CA ASP A 177 5.00 13.17 -19.37
C ASP A 177 5.30 14.62 -19.01
N SER A 178 4.58 15.21 -18.05
CA SER A 178 4.76 16.62 -17.68
C SER A 178 6.09 16.85 -16.96
N GLY A 179 6.68 18.01 -17.25
CA GLY A 179 7.82 18.58 -16.51
C GLY A 179 7.41 19.57 -15.43
N ASN A 180 6.10 19.76 -15.18
CA ASN A 180 5.58 20.81 -14.29
C ASN A 180 4.80 20.25 -13.07
N GLN A 181 4.49 18.95 -13.06
CA GLN A 181 3.85 18.30 -11.91
C GLN A 181 4.89 17.48 -11.14
N PHE A 182 5.01 17.78 -9.85
CA PHE A 182 6.05 17.20 -8.98
C PHE A 182 5.46 16.49 -7.77
N PHE A 183 4.26 16.88 -7.35
CA PHE A 183 3.66 16.41 -6.12
C PHE A 183 2.46 15.53 -6.40
N ILE A 184 2.29 14.43 -5.67
CA ILE A 184 1.12 13.55 -5.77
C ILE A 184 0.30 13.66 -4.49
N SER A 185 -0.98 14.01 -4.61
CA SER A 185 -1.95 14.00 -3.51
C SER A 185 -2.91 12.83 -3.66
N ALA A 186 -3.04 12.01 -2.63
CA ALA A 186 -4.04 10.93 -2.60
C ALA A 186 -4.19 10.34 -1.20
N ASN A 187 -5.29 9.64 -0.94
CA ASN A 187 -5.45 8.83 0.28
C ASN A 187 -4.48 7.64 0.28
N LYS A 188 -4.34 6.98 1.44
CA LYS A 188 -3.51 5.77 1.55
C LYS A 188 -4.12 4.62 0.75
N GLY A 189 -3.30 3.85 0.04
CA GLY A 189 -3.76 2.73 -0.80
C GLY A 189 -4.10 3.08 -2.26
N MET A 190 -3.97 4.35 -2.69
CA MET A 190 -4.22 4.80 -4.07
C MET A 190 -3.06 4.55 -5.05
N GLY A 191 -1.87 4.16 -4.57
CA GLY A 191 -0.72 3.85 -5.42
C GLY A 191 0.28 4.99 -5.62
N LYS A 192 0.37 5.95 -4.69
CA LYS A 192 1.35 7.07 -4.72
C LYS A 192 2.79 6.60 -4.92
N THR A 193 3.24 5.66 -4.09
CA THR A 193 4.60 5.06 -4.14
C THR A 193 4.86 4.38 -5.48
N LEU A 194 3.88 3.62 -5.99
CA LEU A 194 3.99 2.94 -7.28
C LEU A 194 4.22 3.95 -8.42
N LEU A 195 3.46 5.04 -8.41
CA LEU A 195 3.52 6.07 -9.44
C LEU A 195 4.85 6.86 -9.38
N LEU A 196 5.34 7.20 -8.19
CA LEU A 196 6.67 7.82 -8.01
C LEU A 196 7.80 6.92 -8.52
N ARG A 197 7.79 5.64 -8.15
CA ARG A 197 8.78 4.65 -8.61
C ARG A 197 8.78 4.53 -10.13
N TYR A 198 7.60 4.53 -10.75
CA TYR A 198 7.49 4.47 -12.20
C TYR A 198 7.98 5.76 -12.89
N LYS A 199 7.63 6.95 -12.36
CA LYS A 199 8.16 8.22 -12.86
C LYS A 199 9.69 8.24 -12.83
N ARG A 200 10.30 7.79 -11.72
CA ARG A 200 11.76 7.63 -11.61
C ARG A 200 12.32 6.68 -12.65
N ALA A 201 11.75 5.48 -12.78
CA ALA A 201 12.20 4.48 -13.74
C ALA A 201 12.14 4.99 -15.19
N LYS A 202 11.11 5.78 -15.51
CA LYS A 202 10.93 6.42 -16.82
C LYS A 202 11.99 7.49 -17.08
N LEU A 203 12.18 8.43 -16.15
CA LEU A 203 13.19 9.48 -16.27
C LEU A 203 14.60 8.88 -16.38
N MET A 204 14.91 7.84 -15.60
CA MET A 204 16.20 7.15 -15.69
C MET A 204 16.45 6.58 -17.09
N LYS A 205 15.43 6.03 -17.76
CA LYS A 205 15.54 5.53 -19.15
C LYS A 205 15.67 6.65 -20.17
N GLU A 206 14.94 7.75 -19.99
CA GLU A 206 15.01 8.92 -20.87
C GLU A 206 16.41 9.54 -20.85
N TYR A 207 16.98 9.75 -19.67
CA TYR A 207 18.32 10.33 -19.56
C TYR A 207 19.45 9.34 -19.84
N ALA A 208 19.26 8.02 -19.66
CA ALA A 208 20.26 7.01 -20.02
C ALA A 208 20.37 6.74 -21.55
N SER A 209 19.30 7.00 -22.31
CA SER A 209 19.26 6.69 -23.75
C SER A 209 19.82 7.81 -24.65
N GLN A 210 20.12 8.99 -24.09
CA GLN A 210 20.68 10.12 -24.82
C GLN A 210 22.23 10.10 -24.88
N ASP A 211 22.88 9.18 -24.17
CA ASP A 211 24.34 9.06 -24.08
C ASP A 211 24.96 8.17 -25.16
N SER A 212 24.94 8.64 -26.40
CA SER A 212 25.91 8.16 -27.40
C SER A 212 26.62 9.27 -28.16
N ASN A 213 26.15 10.53 -28.13
CA ASN A 213 26.73 11.60 -28.95
C ASN A 213 26.63 13.04 -28.40
N SER A 214 26.15 13.28 -27.17
CA SER A 214 26.03 14.66 -26.64
C SER A 214 26.68 14.83 -25.27
N HIS A 215 27.51 15.87 -25.14
CA HIS A 215 28.17 16.35 -23.91
C HIS A 215 27.20 16.92 -22.85
N HIS A 216 26.05 16.29 -22.61
CA HIS A 216 25.15 16.71 -21.53
C HIS A 216 25.56 16.06 -20.21
N ALA A 217 25.64 16.87 -19.16
CA ALA A 217 26.09 16.47 -17.83
C ALA A 217 25.24 15.30 -17.28
N THR A 218 25.94 14.31 -16.71
CA THR A 218 25.35 13.13 -16.06
C THR A 218 24.34 13.56 -15.01
N VAL A 219 23.07 13.22 -15.20
CA VAL A 219 21.99 13.53 -14.27
C VAL A 219 22.03 12.56 -13.08
N CYS A 220 21.96 13.10 -11.85
CA CYS A 220 21.94 12.32 -10.62
C CYS A 220 20.51 11.94 -10.21
N PHE A 221 20.33 10.75 -9.62
CA PHE A 221 19.06 10.29 -9.07
C PHE A 221 19.24 9.87 -7.60
N ALA A 222 18.40 10.43 -6.72
CA ALA A 222 18.42 10.21 -5.29
C ALA A 222 17.07 9.66 -4.80
N PRO A 223 17.03 8.55 -4.04
CA PRO A 223 18.17 7.71 -3.65
C PRO A 223 18.69 6.84 -4.81
N GLU A 224 19.96 6.41 -4.73
CA GLU A 224 20.60 5.52 -5.73
C GLU A 224 20.20 4.06 -5.54
N ASN A 225 19.93 3.64 -4.30
CA ASN A 225 19.65 2.25 -3.96
C ASN A 225 18.16 1.93 -3.99
N SER A 226 17.83 0.64 -4.18
CA SER A 226 16.47 0.13 -3.96
C SER A 226 16.01 0.46 -2.53
N PRO A 227 14.78 0.95 -2.31
CA PRO A 227 13.61 0.91 -3.19
C PRO A 227 13.47 2.10 -4.15
N TYR A 228 14.52 2.91 -4.30
CA TYR A 228 14.61 4.04 -5.22
C TYR A 228 13.70 5.23 -4.89
N VAL A 229 13.17 5.25 -3.67
CA VAL A 229 12.37 6.33 -3.11
C VAL A 229 12.80 6.47 -1.65
N ASP A 230 13.07 7.70 -1.24
CA ASP A 230 13.46 8.06 0.12
C ASP A 230 12.22 8.02 1.03
N MET A 231 12.31 7.33 2.17
CA MET A 231 11.22 7.13 3.10
C MET A 231 11.78 7.02 4.52
N ILE A 232 10.98 7.40 5.52
CA ILE A 232 11.36 7.19 6.92
C ILE A 232 10.95 5.77 7.35
N GLU A 233 11.92 4.96 7.75
CA GLU A 233 11.65 3.63 8.31
C GLU A 233 11.13 3.74 9.75
N GLY A 234 9.88 3.33 9.97
CA GLY A 234 9.27 3.32 11.30
C GLY A 234 8.75 4.68 11.76
N SER A 235 8.60 4.85 13.07
CA SER A 235 8.20 6.12 13.72
C SER A 235 9.41 6.90 14.19
N ILE A 236 9.38 8.23 14.08
CA ILE A 236 10.47 9.10 14.59
C ILE A 236 10.52 8.99 16.12
N PRO A 237 11.55 8.37 16.73
CA PRO A 237 11.58 8.16 18.17
C PRO A 237 12.11 9.41 18.89
N GLY A 238 11.66 9.63 20.13
CA GLY A 238 12.29 10.61 21.04
C GLY A 238 11.87 12.07 20.88
N LEU A 239 10.77 12.37 20.19
CA LEU A 239 10.27 13.74 20.03
C LEU A 239 9.72 14.31 21.34
N LYS A 240 10.47 15.21 21.97
CA LYS A 240 10.01 16.04 23.10
C LYS A 240 8.96 17.08 22.67
N THR A 241 8.18 17.62 23.63
CA THR A 241 7.14 18.65 23.41
C THR A 241 7.63 19.86 22.61
N GLY A 242 8.89 20.27 22.79
CA GLY A 242 9.48 21.35 22.01
C GLY A 242 9.60 21.06 20.52
N HIS A 243 9.89 19.80 20.13
CA HIS A 243 9.93 19.40 18.72
C HIS A 243 8.52 19.33 18.13
N ILE A 244 7.56 18.80 18.89
CA ILE A 244 6.15 18.76 18.46
C ILE A 244 5.68 20.18 18.15
N LYS A 245 5.93 21.15 19.04
CA LYS A 245 5.60 22.56 18.81
C LYS A 245 6.23 23.15 17.54
N LEU A 246 7.48 22.78 17.22
CA LEU A 246 8.12 23.19 15.98
C LEU A 246 7.47 22.55 14.74
N LEU A 247 7.12 21.26 14.82
CA LEU A 247 6.46 20.54 13.73
C LEU A 247 5.00 20.98 13.55
N SER A 248 4.34 21.47 14.60
CA SER A 248 3.00 22.07 14.57
C SER A 248 2.97 23.49 13.98
N ASP A 249 4.10 24.04 13.54
CA ASP A 249 4.20 25.31 12.81
C ASP A 249 4.73 25.09 11.40
N ILE A 250 3.98 25.56 10.40
CA ILE A 250 4.32 25.36 8.98
C ILE A 250 5.67 26.00 8.62
N ARG A 251 5.99 27.17 9.17
CA ARG A 251 7.25 27.89 8.86
C ARG A 251 8.45 27.14 9.41
N SER A 252 8.37 26.72 10.66
CA SER A 252 9.41 25.92 11.33
C SER A 252 9.60 24.57 10.63
N SER A 253 8.52 23.87 10.31
CA SER A 253 8.58 22.59 9.60
C SER A 253 9.20 22.71 8.20
N LYS A 254 8.76 23.72 7.42
CA LYS A 254 9.36 24.07 6.12
C LYS A 254 10.85 24.38 6.24
N ARG A 255 11.27 25.08 7.30
CA ARG A 255 12.67 25.44 7.52
C ARG A 255 13.55 24.20 7.72
N ILE A 256 13.10 23.25 8.53
CA ILE A 256 13.80 21.97 8.76
C ILE A 256 13.91 21.20 7.43
N TRP A 257 12.80 21.07 6.69
CA TRP A 257 12.81 20.38 5.40
C TRP A 257 13.67 21.07 4.34
N SER A 258 13.65 22.41 4.28
CA SER A 258 14.48 23.18 3.35
C SER A 258 15.96 22.93 3.60
N PHE A 259 16.36 22.87 4.87
CA PHE A 259 17.72 22.50 5.23
C PHE A 259 18.06 21.08 4.77
N SER A 260 17.20 20.10 5.11
CA SER A 260 17.41 18.69 4.75
C SER A 260 17.54 18.47 3.24
N LEU A 261 16.66 19.09 2.45
CA LEU A 261 16.66 18.97 0.99
C LEU A 261 17.92 19.59 0.36
N ARG A 262 18.35 20.76 0.86
CA ARG A 262 19.54 21.46 0.34
C ARG A 262 20.81 20.71 0.68
N LEU A 263 20.95 20.29 1.95
CA LEU A 263 22.13 19.54 2.38
C LEU A 263 22.20 18.18 1.68
N SER A 264 21.06 17.49 1.51
CA SER A 264 21.00 16.26 0.72
C SER A 264 21.47 16.51 -0.71
N ALA A 265 20.92 17.49 -1.42
CA ALA A 265 21.32 17.80 -2.80
C ALA A 265 22.82 18.08 -2.91
N ILE A 266 23.38 18.89 -1.98
CA ILE A 266 24.82 19.19 -1.94
C ILE A 266 25.65 17.91 -1.72
N SER A 267 25.21 16.99 -0.86
CA SER A 267 25.94 15.75 -0.56
C SER A 267 26.15 14.82 -1.77
N TYR A 268 25.38 15.00 -2.86
CA TYR A 268 25.56 14.25 -4.11
C TYR A 268 26.65 14.85 -5.03
N PHE A 269 27.16 16.04 -4.72
CA PHE A 269 28.21 16.74 -5.48
C PHE A 269 29.45 16.95 -4.60
N PRO A 270 30.42 16.02 -4.62
CA PRO A 270 31.60 16.06 -3.75
C PRO A 270 32.38 17.37 -3.81
N ASP A 271 32.54 17.95 -5.02
CA ASP A 271 33.27 19.20 -5.23
C ASP A 271 32.65 20.40 -4.50
N ILE A 272 31.32 20.40 -4.38
CA ILE A 272 30.56 21.43 -3.66
C ILE A 272 30.53 21.10 -2.17
N ALA A 273 30.32 19.83 -1.82
CA ALA A 273 30.24 19.36 -0.43
C ALA A 273 31.56 19.56 0.36
N GLN A 274 32.71 19.58 -0.31
CA GLN A 274 34.00 19.89 0.30
C GLN A 274 34.14 21.35 0.75
N GLN A 275 33.39 22.28 0.14
CA GLN A 275 33.40 23.70 0.54
C GLN A 275 32.57 23.97 1.80
N LEU A 276 31.80 22.98 2.26
CA LEU A 276 31.01 23.08 3.47
C LEU A 276 31.93 22.95 4.69
N ASP A 277 31.73 23.77 5.71
CA ASP A 277 32.54 23.68 6.94
C ASP A 277 32.14 22.43 7.73
N GLN A 278 32.74 21.31 7.36
CA GLN A 278 32.45 20.01 7.93
C GLN A 278 32.87 19.92 9.40
N GLU A 279 33.89 20.68 9.81
CA GLU A 279 34.34 20.70 11.21
C GLU A 279 33.33 21.45 12.07
N GLU A 280 32.85 22.61 11.63
CA GLU A 280 31.83 23.37 12.33
C GLU A 280 30.49 22.62 12.39
N LEU A 281 30.10 21.95 11.30
CA LEU A 281 28.88 21.13 11.26
C LEU A 281 28.99 19.97 12.27
N ARG A 282 30.15 19.29 12.34
CA ARG A 282 30.42 18.22 13.32
C ARG A 282 30.41 18.73 14.76
N ASN A 283 30.99 19.92 15.00
CA ASN A 283 31.03 20.53 16.33
C ASN A 283 29.63 20.86 16.86
N LEU A 284 28.73 21.32 16.00
CA LEU A 284 27.36 21.68 16.40
C LEU A 284 26.44 20.48 16.59
N THR A 285 26.78 19.34 15.98
CA THR A 285 25.93 18.14 15.92
C THR A 285 26.39 17.00 16.84
N ASN A 286 27.52 17.16 17.55
CA ASN A 286 28.23 16.16 18.37
C ASN A 286 28.83 14.99 17.54
N MET A 287 29.83 14.27 18.09
CA MET A 287 30.55 13.16 17.41
C MET A 287 29.66 12.03 16.82
N SER A 288 28.44 11.86 17.33
CA SER A 288 27.46 10.89 16.81
C SER A 288 26.84 11.29 15.46
N ALA A 289 26.98 12.55 15.03
CA ALA A 289 26.38 13.10 13.82
C ALA A 289 27.30 13.10 12.58
N ASN A 290 28.35 12.26 12.60
CA ASN A 290 29.19 11.98 11.42
C ASN A 290 28.40 11.51 10.19
N PHE A 291 27.12 11.15 10.33
CA PHE A 291 26.25 10.82 9.20
C PHE A 291 25.82 12.04 8.35
N LEU A 292 25.81 13.28 8.87
CA LEU A 292 25.45 14.48 8.08
C LEU A 292 26.50 14.88 7.05
N VAL A 293 27.71 14.33 7.20
CA VAL A 293 28.88 14.60 6.35
C VAL A 293 29.16 13.42 5.41
N LYS A 294 28.31 12.40 5.41
CA LYS A 294 28.45 11.29 4.46
C LYS A 294 28.18 11.80 3.04
N PRO A 295 28.87 11.25 2.02
CA PRO A 295 28.46 11.48 0.64
C PRO A 295 27.08 10.83 0.39
N ARG A 296 26.26 11.46 -0.44
CA ARG A 296 24.96 10.93 -0.93
C ARG A 296 23.97 10.56 0.16
N VAL A 297 23.64 11.51 1.03
CA VAL A 297 22.69 11.31 2.14
C VAL A 297 21.27 11.67 1.69
N ASN A 298 20.29 10.89 2.15
CA ASN A 298 18.89 11.14 1.82
C ASN A 298 18.29 12.29 2.65
N PRO A 299 17.33 13.05 2.09
CA PRO A 299 16.65 14.11 2.83
C PRO A 299 16.00 13.66 4.14
N THR A 300 15.36 12.48 4.16
CA THR A 300 14.68 11.99 5.36
C THR A 300 15.65 11.63 6.49
N ASP A 301 16.81 11.07 6.16
CA ASP A 301 17.87 10.75 7.13
C ASP A 301 18.35 12.04 7.83
N ILE A 302 18.58 13.10 7.06
CA ILE A 302 18.96 14.42 7.60
C ILE A 302 17.83 14.97 8.46
N PHE A 303 16.59 14.90 8.00
CA PHE A 303 15.42 15.38 8.74
C PHE A 303 15.29 14.70 10.11
N CYS A 304 15.29 13.36 10.15
CA CYS A 304 15.24 12.59 11.39
C CYS A 304 16.41 12.92 12.32
N SER A 305 17.58 13.14 11.74
CA SER A 305 18.78 13.47 12.50
C SER A 305 18.75 14.86 13.11
N LEU A 306 18.22 15.86 12.40
CA LEU A 306 18.00 17.20 12.93
C LEU A 306 17.04 17.17 14.13
N LEU A 307 16.01 16.32 14.06
CA LEU A 307 15.04 16.14 15.15
C LEU A 307 15.61 15.38 16.37
N SER A 308 16.79 14.76 16.25
CA SER A 308 17.50 14.18 17.39
C SER A 308 18.21 15.22 18.28
N LEU A 309 18.45 16.43 17.74
CA LEU A 309 19.08 17.54 18.47
C LEU A 309 18.07 18.15 19.46
N THR A 310 18.54 19.04 20.35
CA THR A 310 17.61 19.85 21.15
C THR A 310 17.02 20.98 20.29
N PRO A 311 15.80 21.47 20.56
CA PRO A 311 15.18 22.54 19.78
C PRO A 311 16.04 23.81 19.66
N THR A 312 16.81 24.13 20.71
CA THR A 312 17.75 25.26 20.73
C THR A 312 18.95 25.03 19.82
N LYS A 313 19.56 23.84 19.86
CA LYS A 313 20.69 23.48 18.99
C LYS A 313 20.25 23.41 17.53
N LEU A 314 19.06 22.84 17.28
CA LEU A 314 18.46 22.77 15.96
C LEU A 314 18.32 24.17 15.35
N ASN A 315 17.63 25.09 16.03
CA ASN A 315 17.45 26.45 15.50
C ASN A 315 18.79 27.17 15.28
N LYS A 316 19.72 27.07 16.23
CA LYS A 316 21.07 27.65 16.07
C LYS A 316 21.78 27.13 14.82
N LEU A 317 21.72 25.82 14.58
CA LEU A 317 22.31 25.19 13.40
C LEU A 317 21.65 25.68 12.12
N LEU A 318 20.32 25.73 12.09
CA LEU A 318 19.56 26.24 10.94
C LEU A 318 19.95 27.70 10.62
N ASP A 319 19.98 28.58 11.64
CA ASP A 319 20.35 30.00 11.49
C ASP A 319 21.77 30.16 10.95
N GLN A 320 22.71 29.38 11.47
CA GLN A 320 24.13 29.52 11.19
C GLN A 320 24.51 29.11 9.77
N PHE A 321 23.94 28.00 9.27
CA PHE A 321 24.30 27.43 7.97
C PHE A 321 23.38 27.87 6.81
N GLU A 322 22.31 28.62 7.08
CA GLU A 322 21.33 29.01 6.06
C GLU A 322 21.98 29.73 4.85
N MET A 323 22.88 30.68 5.11
CA MET A 323 23.55 31.46 4.06
C MET A 323 24.53 30.60 3.26
N GLN A 324 25.38 29.81 3.94
CA GLN A 324 26.36 28.95 3.28
C GLN A 324 25.67 27.88 2.43
N LEU A 325 24.65 27.20 2.96
CA LEU A 325 23.89 26.22 2.21
C LEU A 325 23.18 26.83 1.01
N SER A 326 22.61 28.03 1.15
CA SER A 326 21.97 28.73 0.03
C SER A 326 22.97 29.04 -1.09
N TYR A 327 24.17 29.49 -0.73
CA TYR A 327 25.25 29.75 -1.69
C TYR A 327 25.72 28.48 -2.40
N LEU A 328 26.00 27.41 -1.65
CA LEU A 328 26.44 26.12 -2.22
C LEU A 328 25.36 25.46 -3.09
N TYR A 329 24.10 25.56 -2.68
CA TYR A 329 22.97 25.02 -3.43
C TYR A 329 22.79 25.68 -4.81
N GLN A 330 23.14 26.96 -4.95
CA GLN A 330 23.11 27.68 -6.24
C GLN A 330 24.25 27.26 -7.19
N GLN A 331 25.35 26.73 -6.67
CA GLN A 331 26.47 26.23 -7.50
C GLN A 331 26.16 24.88 -8.17
N ILE A 332 25.02 24.24 -7.85
CA ILE A 332 24.63 22.98 -8.48
C ILE A 332 24.17 23.26 -9.91
N HIS A 333 25.02 22.93 -10.88
CA HIS A 333 24.76 23.10 -12.33
C HIS A 333 24.38 21.78 -13.03
N SER A 334 24.58 20.65 -12.36
CA SER A 334 24.19 19.33 -12.86
C SER A 334 22.81 18.95 -12.36
N GLY A 335 22.01 18.29 -13.21
CA GLY A 335 20.64 17.90 -12.88
C GLY A 335 20.59 16.86 -11.77
N ILE A 336 19.72 17.04 -10.77
CA ILE A 336 19.44 16.03 -9.74
C ILE A 336 17.94 15.86 -9.52
N PHE A 337 17.51 14.61 -9.49
CA PHE A 337 16.14 14.20 -9.20
C PHE A 337 16.05 13.53 -7.82
N LEU A 338 15.26 14.10 -6.93
CA LEU A 338 15.00 13.57 -5.58
C LEU A 338 13.59 12.96 -5.54
N PHE A 339 13.45 11.74 -5.02
CA PHE A 339 12.16 11.06 -4.85
C PHE A 339 11.93 10.75 -3.38
N ILE A 340 10.87 11.31 -2.80
CA ILE A 340 10.56 11.19 -1.36
C ILE A 340 9.12 10.72 -1.20
N ASP A 341 8.85 9.80 -0.28
CA ASP A 341 7.50 9.30 -0.03
C ASP A 341 7.30 8.88 1.43
N SER A 342 6.05 8.57 1.80
CA SER A 342 5.69 7.88 3.04
C SER A 342 6.10 8.59 4.35
N ILE A 343 6.10 9.93 4.37
CA ILE A 343 6.33 10.70 5.60
C ILE A 343 5.18 10.54 6.60
N ASP A 344 3.96 10.36 6.10
CA ASP A 344 2.72 10.28 6.89
C ASP A 344 2.74 9.18 7.95
N PHE A 345 3.37 8.04 7.66
CA PHE A 345 3.50 6.92 8.59
C PHE A 345 4.43 7.26 9.76
N ALA A 346 5.55 7.93 9.48
CA ALA A 346 6.57 8.27 10.47
C ALA A 346 6.06 9.24 11.55
N VAL A 347 5.14 10.11 11.18
CA VAL A 347 4.53 11.11 12.07
C VAL A 347 3.13 10.72 12.56
N ALA A 348 2.65 9.51 12.30
CA ALA A 348 1.28 9.08 12.62
C ALA A 348 0.92 9.12 14.12
N HIS A 349 1.92 9.18 15.00
CA HIS A 349 1.77 9.27 16.45
C HIS A 349 1.70 10.72 16.97
N LEU A 350 1.93 11.71 16.11
CA LEU A 350 1.89 13.13 16.48
C LEU A 350 0.45 13.67 16.44
N ASP A 351 0.25 14.85 17.01
CA ASP A 351 -1.04 15.55 16.98
C ASP A 351 -1.41 15.99 15.55
N ARG A 352 -2.71 16.24 15.32
CA ARG A 352 -3.26 16.57 13.99
C ARG A 352 -2.51 17.71 13.29
N ARG A 353 -2.07 18.74 14.04
CA ARG A 353 -1.31 19.87 13.48
C ARG A 353 0.10 19.48 13.08
N ALA A 354 0.87 18.83 13.96
CA ALA A 354 2.23 18.39 13.60
C ALA A 354 2.23 17.36 12.46
N TRP A 355 1.26 16.43 12.47
CA TRP A 355 1.07 15.45 11.39
C TRP A 355 0.81 16.11 10.04
N THR A 356 -0.03 17.15 10.02
CA THR A 356 -0.39 17.90 8.81
C THR A 356 0.78 18.75 8.31
N TYR A 357 1.35 19.58 9.19
CA TYR A 357 2.39 20.53 8.81
C TYR A 357 3.75 19.90 8.54
N THR A 358 4.05 18.72 9.08
CA THR A 358 5.26 17.98 8.69
C THR A 358 5.23 17.57 7.22
N GLN A 359 4.07 17.15 6.72
CA GLN A 359 3.90 16.80 5.30
C GLN A 359 3.83 18.05 4.42
N ALA A 360 3.04 19.05 4.81
CA ALA A 360 2.91 20.30 4.05
C ALA A 360 4.24 21.08 3.99
N GLY A 361 5.02 21.07 5.08
CA GLY A 361 6.34 21.67 5.16
C GLY A 361 7.32 21.07 4.15
N LEU A 362 7.26 19.75 3.90
CA LEU A 362 8.05 19.10 2.85
C LEU A 362 7.65 19.60 1.46
N ILE A 363 6.36 19.66 1.15
CA ILE A 363 5.86 20.14 -0.16
C ILE A 363 6.30 21.60 -0.40
N GLU A 364 6.11 22.47 0.60
CA GLU A 364 6.53 23.86 0.48
C GLU A 364 8.04 24.05 0.37
N ALA A 365 8.82 23.28 1.14
CA ALA A 365 10.26 23.32 1.06
C ALA A 365 10.75 22.82 -0.31
N ALA A 366 10.17 21.73 -0.84
CA ALA A 366 10.47 21.21 -2.15
C ALA A 366 10.13 22.22 -3.25
N TRP A 367 8.96 22.85 -3.19
CA TRP A 367 8.56 23.89 -4.15
C TRP A 367 9.52 25.08 -4.12
N SER A 368 9.86 25.58 -2.93
CA SER A 368 10.82 26.68 -2.76
C SER A 368 12.24 26.30 -3.23
N ALA A 369 12.66 25.07 -3.00
CA ALA A 369 13.98 24.57 -3.39
C ALA A 369 14.10 24.46 -4.93
N MET A 370 13.09 23.90 -5.59
CA MET A 370 13.03 23.85 -7.07
C MET A 370 12.95 25.24 -7.71
N GLY A 371 12.29 26.20 -7.05
CA GLY A 371 12.26 27.59 -7.50
C GLY A 371 13.61 28.31 -7.34
N ALA A 372 14.43 27.90 -6.37
CA ALA A 372 15.76 28.47 -6.15
C ALA A 372 16.82 27.91 -7.13
N ASN A 373 16.66 26.67 -7.59
CA ASN A 373 17.55 26.06 -8.59
C ASN A 373 16.79 25.13 -9.55
N ASN A 374 16.77 25.51 -10.84
CA ASN A 374 16.06 24.78 -11.89
C ASN A 374 16.66 23.41 -12.24
N HIS A 375 17.92 23.15 -11.88
CA HIS A 375 18.58 21.85 -12.08
C HIS A 375 18.10 20.80 -11.07
N ILE A 376 17.38 21.22 -10.03
CA ILE A 376 16.94 20.34 -8.95
C ILE A 376 15.45 20.11 -9.10
N LYS A 377 15.05 18.84 -9.15
CA LYS A 377 13.66 18.42 -9.26
C LYS A 377 13.33 17.45 -8.14
N ILE A 378 12.31 17.78 -7.35
CA ILE A 378 11.92 17.02 -6.16
C ILE A 378 10.52 16.49 -6.37
N TYR A 379 10.40 15.18 -6.51
CA TYR A 379 9.13 14.48 -6.58
C TYR A 379 8.77 13.93 -5.21
N THR A 380 7.58 14.27 -4.73
CA THR A 380 7.13 13.79 -3.41
C THR A 380 5.63 13.56 -3.36
N SER A 381 5.17 12.80 -2.37
CA SER A 381 3.76 12.55 -2.13
C SER A 381 3.27 13.17 -0.82
N ILE A 382 1.99 13.49 -0.76
CA ILE A 382 1.29 13.98 0.43
C ILE A 382 -0.04 13.25 0.56
N ARG A 383 -0.48 13.00 1.80
CA ARG A 383 -1.85 12.55 2.03
C ARG A 383 -2.84 13.67 1.72
N GLU A 384 -3.89 13.34 0.98
CA GLU A 384 -4.91 14.31 0.57
C GLU A 384 -5.54 15.00 1.78
N GLU A 385 -5.75 14.27 2.87
CA GLU A 385 -6.26 14.82 4.11
C GLU A 385 -5.32 15.89 4.70
N ALA A 386 -4.00 15.70 4.64
CA ALA A 386 -3.03 16.70 5.07
C ALA A 386 -3.02 17.92 4.13
N PHE A 387 -3.09 17.69 2.81
CA PHE A 387 -3.10 18.76 1.81
C PHE A 387 -4.36 19.65 1.91
N ILE A 388 -5.52 19.06 2.22
CA ILE A 388 -6.76 19.80 2.40
C ILE A 388 -6.69 20.66 3.67
N ASN A 389 -6.26 20.09 4.80
CA ASN A 389 -6.38 20.74 6.11
C ASN A 389 -5.26 21.74 6.46
N TYR A 390 -4.17 21.82 5.70
CA TYR A 390 -3.12 22.83 5.99
C TYR A 390 -3.46 24.19 5.38
N GLU A 391 -3.04 25.26 6.05
CA GLU A 391 -3.21 26.64 5.60
C GLU A 391 -1.85 27.27 5.29
N SER A 392 -1.75 27.94 4.14
CA SER A 392 -0.54 28.66 3.72
C SER A 392 -0.81 29.55 2.49
N ASP A 393 -0.15 30.70 2.44
CA ASP A 393 -0.17 31.60 1.29
C ASP A 393 0.38 30.94 0.01
N ALA A 394 1.32 30.00 0.15
CA ALA A 394 1.92 29.29 -0.98
C ALA A 394 1.00 28.20 -1.57
N LYS A 395 -0.06 27.80 -0.86
CA LYS A 395 -0.93 26.67 -1.23
C LYS A 395 -1.58 26.84 -2.60
N ALA A 396 -2.03 28.05 -2.93
CA ALA A 396 -2.66 28.33 -4.23
C ALA A 396 -1.71 28.09 -5.41
N ASN A 397 -0.44 28.49 -5.26
CA ASN A 397 0.58 28.29 -6.30
C ASN A 397 0.96 26.80 -6.41
N ILE A 398 1.13 26.13 -5.27
CA ILE A 398 1.46 24.70 -5.21
C ILE A 398 0.36 23.84 -5.82
N HIS A 399 -0.90 24.26 -5.70
CA HIS A 399 -2.05 23.56 -6.29
C HIS A 399 -1.94 23.38 -7.82
N THR A 400 -1.16 24.21 -8.52
CA THR A 400 -0.92 24.04 -9.97
C THR A 400 0.09 22.93 -10.29
N THR A 401 0.96 22.60 -9.34
CA THR A 401 2.04 21.61 -9.46
C THR A 401 1.68 20.24 -8.88
N ILE A 402 0.56 20.17 -8.15
CA ILE A 402 0.09 18.94 -7.52
C ILE A 402 -0.83 18.15 -8.46
N PHE A 403 -0.65 16.84 -8.46
CA PHE A 403 -1.45 15.88 -9.18
C PHE A 403 -2.34 15.09 -8.20
N PRO A 404 -3.66 15.32 -8.18
CA PRO A 404 -4.60 14.53 -7.39
C PRO A 404 -4.81 13.17 -8.07
N LEU A 405 -4.44 12.08 -7.39
CA LEU A 405 -4.58 10.73 -7.92
C LEU A 405 -5.91 10.11 -7.49
N ARG A 406 -6.83 9.99 -8.44
CA ARG A 406 -8.21 9.50 -8.23
C ARG A 406 -8.57 8.46 -9.27
N TYR A 407 -9.48 7.55 -8.92
CA TYR A 407 -9.97 6.51 -9.83
C TYR A 407 -11.49 6.41 -9.76
N SER A 408 -12.13 6.47 -10.93
CA SER A 408 -13.52 6.03 -11.09
C SER A 408 -13.63 4.50 -10.98
N ILE A 409 -14.83 3.99 -10.69
CA ILE A 409 -15.11 2.54 -10.63
C ILE A 409 -14.66 1.82 -11.91
N LYS A 410 -14.90 2.42 -13.08
CA LYS A 410 -14.45 1.88 -14.38
C LYS A 410 -12.93 1.81 -14.49
N GLN A 411 -12.22 2.82 -13.99
CA GLN A 411 -10.76 2.82 -13.98
C GLN A 411 -10.20 1.81 -12.98
N LEU A 412 -10.83 1.62 -11.81
CA LEU A 412 -10.49 0.56 -10.86
C LEU A 412 -10.66 -0.83 -11.48
N GLN A 413 -11.74 -1.06 -12.23
CA GLN A 413 -11.92 -2.29 -12.99
C GLN A 413 -10.79 -2.48 -14.02
N GLY A 414 -10.42 -1.41 -14.74
CA GLY A 414 -9.28 -1.44 -15.67
C GLY A 414 -7.93 -1.72 -15.01
N VAL A 415 -7.72 -1.25 -13.77
CA VAL A 415 -6.54 -1.63 -12.95
C VAL A 415 -6.54 -3.13 -12.74
N ILE A 416 -7.64 -3.71 -12.22
CA ILE A 416 -7.72 -5.14 -11.92
C ILE A 416 -7.61 -5.99 -13.19
N ASP A 417 -8.28 -5.61 -14.29
CA ASP A 417 -8.17 -6.30 -15.57
C ASP A 417 -6.73 -6.34 -16.08
N ARG A 418 -5.97 -5.25 -15.89
CA ARG A 418 -4.55 -5.22 -16.24
C ARG A 418 -3.72 -6.13 -15.35
N LEU A 419 -4.00 -6.18 -14.04
CA LEU A 419 -3.31 -7.07 -13.11
C LEU A 419 -3.62 -8.54 -13.40
N CYS A 420 -4.86 -8.89 -13.78
CA CYS A 420 -5.20 -10.24 -14.25
C CYS A 420 -4.38 -10.64 -15.49
N LYS A 421 -4.15 -9.72 -16.44
CA LYS A 421 -3.28 -9.98 -17.60
C LYS A 421 -1.85 -10.27 -17.20
N VAL A 422 -1.35 -9.53 -16.21
CA VAL A 422 0.04 -9.63 -15.76
C VAL A 422 0.27 -10.87 -14.90
N TYR A 423 -0.49 -11.03 -13.82
CA TYR A 423 -0.25 -12.05 -12.79
C TYR A 423 -0.94 -13.39 -13.06
N GLU A 424 -2.03 -13.40 -13.84
CA GLU A 424 -2.82 -14.61 -14.10
C GLU A 424 -2.80 -15.04 -15.57
N SER A 425 -2.20 -14.23 -16.45
CA SER A 425 -2.22 -14.40 -17.91
C SER A 425 -3.64 -14.48 -18.49
N LEU A 426 -4.58 -13.73 -17.90
CA LEU A 426 -6.00 -13.71 -18.29
C LEU A 426 -6.44 -12.34 -18.79
N PRO A 427 -7.44 -12.27 -19.70
CA PRO A 427 -7.79 -11.02 -20.35
C PRO A 427 -8.47 -9.98 -19.44
N ASN A 428 -9.18 -10.40 -18.40
CA ASN A 428 -9.94 -9.51 -17.50
C ASN A 428 -10.35 -10.23 -16.20
N PHE A 429 -10.94 -9.46 -15.28
CA PHE A 429 -11.45 -9.95 -14.01
C PHE A 429 -12.52 -11.05 -14.17
N LYS A 430 -13.41 -10.91 -15.16
CA LYS A 430 -14.48 -11.89 -15.40
C LYS A 430 -13.94 -13.28 -15.75
N ALA A 431 -12.91 -13.34 -16.58
CA ALA A 431 -12.20 -14.58 -16.92
C ALA A 431 -11.36 -15.12 -15.76
N PHE A 432 -10.96 -14.25 -14.83
CA PHE A 432 -10.22 -14.61 -13.63
C PHE A 432 -11.08 -15.33 -12.59
N VAL A 433 -12.25 -14.78 -12.27
CA VAL A 433 -13.13 -15.37 -11.25
C VAL A 433 -14.05 -16.45 -11.80
N GLY A 434 -14.37 -16.45 -13.09
CA GLY A 434 -15.34 -17.39 -13.69
C GLY A 434 -16.80 -17.15 -13.30
N VAL A 435 -17.06 -16.36 -12.25
CA VAL A 435 -18.38 -15.93 -11.80
C VAL A 435 -18.68 -14.53 -12.34
N HIS A 436 -19.64 -14.43 -13.27
CA HIS A 436 -19.98 -13.16 -13.93
C HIS A 436 -20.97 -12.32 -13.13
N GLU A 437 -21.97 -12.99 -12.56
CA GLU A 437 -23.07 -12.36 -11.84
C GLU A 437 -23.24 -13.06 -10.49
N ILE A 438 -23.61 -12.25 -9.50
CA ILE A 438 -23.89 -12.66 -8.15
C ILE A 438 -25.37 -12.48 -7.92
N THR A 439 -26.08 -13.59 -7.74
CA THR A 439 -27.48 -13.56 -7.35
C THR A 439 -27.61 -13.36 -5.84
N ASP A 440 -28.59 -12.58 -5.41
CA ASP A 440 -28.98 -12.53 -3.99
C ASP A 440 -29.76 -13.78 -3.56
N MET A 441 -30.26 -13.80 -2.32
CA MET A 441 -31.08 -14.90 -1.79
C MET A 441 -32.39 -15.14 -2.54
N THR A 442 -32.87 -14.17 -3.31
CA THR A 442 -34.08 -14.29 -4.15
C THR A 442 -33.80 -14.97 -5.50
N GLY A 443 -32.53 -15.05 -5.89
CA GLY A 443 -32.11 -15.66 -7.15
C GLY A 443 -32.41 -14.81 -8.40
N GLN A 444 -32.96 -13.59 -8.27
CA GLN A 444 -33.39 -12.78 -9.42
C GLN A 444 -32.62 -11.47 -9.61
N SER A 445 -32.06 -10.88 -8.55
CA SER A 445 -31.19 -9.71 -8.68
C SER A 445 -29.75 -10.14 -8.95
N ALA A 446 -29.31 -9.99 -10.20
CA ALA A 446 -27.96 -10.30 -10.65
C ALA A 446 -27.07 -9.05 -10.58
N GLU A 447 -26.13 -9.03 -9.64
CA GLU A 447 -25.10 -8.00 -9.57
C GLU A 447 -23.80 -8.46 -10.26
N ASP A 448 -23.18 -7.60 -11.06
CA ASP A 448 -21.85 -7.88 -11.63
C ASP A 448 -20.82 -8.18 -10.53
N SER A 449 -20.03 -9.25 -10.68
CA SER A 449 -19.10 -9.71 -9.64
C SER A 449 -18.04 -8.69 -9.25
N PHE A 450 -17.62 -7.80 -10.17
CA PHE A 450 -16.71 -6.71 -9.83
C PHE A 450 -17.40 -5.66 -8.96
N ARG A 451 -18.67 -5.32 -9.23
CA ARG A 451 -19.45 -4.41 -8.39
C ARG A 451 -19.66 -4.98 -6.99
N PHE A 452 -19.96 -6.28 -6.89
CA PHE A 452 -20.04 -7.00 -5.62
C PHE A 452 -18.73 -6.87 -4.82
N MET A 453 -17.59 -7.13 -5.46
CA MET A 453 -16.28 -6.97 -4.81
C MET A 453 -16.03 -5.52 -4.39
N HIS A 454 -16.32 -4.57 -5.28
CA HIS A 454 -16.10 -3.15 -5.04
C HIS A 454 -16.89 -2.62 -3.85
N ARG A 455 -18.19 -2.96 -3.70
CA ARG A 455 -19.01 -2.53 -2.55
C ARG A 455 -18.57 -3.11 -1.20
N HIS A 456 -17.74 -4.15 -1.22
CA HIS A 456 -17.08 -4.68 -0.03
C HIS A 456 -15.71 -4.05 0.22
N THR A 457 -15.37 -2.95 -0.45
CA THR A 457 -14.15 -2.16 -0.21
C THR A 457 -14.50 -0.70 -0.04
N ILE A 458 -13.56 0.10 0.47
CA ILE A 458 -13.71 1.56 0.53
C ILE A 458 -13.24 2.25 -0.76
N GLY A 459 -13.19 1.54 -1.89
CA GLY A 459 -12.89 2.12 -3.20
C GLY A 459 -11.40 2.40 -3.48
N ARG A 460 -10.46 1.67 -2.85
CA ARG A 460 -9.02 1.83 -3.08
C ARG A 460 -8.45 0.69 -3.94
N PRO A 461 -7.51 0.96 -4.88
CA PRO A 461 -6.83 -0.08 -5.64
C PRO A 461 -6.20 -1.18 -4.77
N ARG A 462 -5.55 -0.80 -3.67
CA ARG A 462 -4.91 -1.74 -2.73
C ARG A 462 -5.89 -2.76 -2.17
N ASP A 463 -7.10 -2.35 -1.83
CA ASP A 463 -8.12 -3.21 -1.21
C ASP A 463 -8.59 -4.27 -2.19
N LEU A 464 -8.84 -3.88 -3.44
CA LEU A 464 -9.19 -4.78 -4.54
C LEU A 464 -8.07 -5.79 -4.83
N VAL A 465 -6.80 -5.34 -4.81
CA VAL A 465 -5.64 -6.22 -4.98
C VAL A 465 -5.53 -7.25 -3.86
N LEU A 466 -5.79 -6.85 -2.60
CA LEU A 466 -5.80 -7.78 -1.46
C LEU A 466 -6.86 -8.87 -1.61
N ILE A 467 -8.06 -8.52 -2.10
CA ILE A 467 -9.12 -9.49 -2.38
C ILE A 467 -8.71 -10.41 -3.54
N CYS A 468 -8.21 -9.86 -4.65
CA CYS A 468 -7.75 -10.65 -5.79
C CYS A 468 -6.62 -11.61 -5.42
N HIS A 469 -5.72 -11.22 -4.51
CA HIS A 469 -4.69 -12.10 -3.96
C HIS A 469 -5.28 -13.36 -3.29
N GLN A 470 -6.35 -13.22 -2.51
CA GLN A 470 -6.99 -14.37 -1.86
C GLN A 470 -7.81 -15.19 -2.86
N LEU A 471 -8.50 -14.54 -3.79
CA LEU A 471 -9.24 -15.20 -4.87
C LEU A 471 -8.33 -16.07 -5.74
N SER A 472 -7.12 -15.59 -6.03
CA SER A 472 -6.14 -16.33 -6.84
C SER A 472 -5.77 -17.68 -6.23
N LYS A 473 -5.70 -17.77 -4.89
CA LYS A 473 -5.36 -19.02 -4.18
C LYS A 473 -6.43 -20.11 -4.30
N SER A 474 -7.70 -19.73 -4.48
CA SER A 474 -8.84 -20.65 -4.50
C SER A 474 -9.49 -20.72 -5.88
N ARG A 475 -8.72 -20.40 -6.94
CA ARG A 475 -9.27 -20.18 -8.28
C ARG A 475 -9.88 -21.42 -8.94
N LEU A 476 -9.31 -22.60 -8.71
CA LEU A 476 -9.69 -23.83 -9.43
C LEU A 476 -11.05 -24.41 -9.00
N GLU A 477 -11.53 -24.05 -7.80
CA GLU A 477 -12.77 -24.59 -7.20
C GLU A 477 -13.83 -23.50 -7.01
N MET A 478 -13.66 -22.34 -7.63
CA MET A 478 -14.45 -21.14 -7.34
C MET A 478 -15.87 -21.23 -7.89
N ASP A 479 -16.84 -21.33 -6.98
CA ASP A 479 -18.26 -21.08 -7.25
C ASP A 479 -18.70 -19.72 -6.68
N GLN A 480 -19.98 -19.38 -6.86
CA GLN A 480 -20.54 -18.11 -6.38
C GLN A 480 -20.47 -17.98 -4.84
N GLU A 481 -20.75 -19.04 -4.10
CA GLU A 481 -20.78 -19.03 -2.64
C GLU A 481 -19.37 -18.83 -2.07
N GLN A 482 -18.39 -19.55 -2.61
CA GLN A 482 -16.98 -19.39 -2.26
C GLN A 482 -16.47 -17.99 -2.62
N PHE A 483 -16.84 -17.46 -3.79
CA PHE A 483 -16.48 -16.09 -4.17
C PHE A 483 -17.00 -15.06 -3.16
N GLN A 484 -18.30 -15.10 -2.84
CA GLN A 484 -18.92 -14.20 -1.87
C GLN A 484 -18.22 -14.31 -0.51
N LYS A 485 -18.00 -15.54 -0.02
CA LYS A 485 -17.33 -15.81 1.25
C LYS A 485 -15.91 -15.23 1.29
N ILE A 486 -15.09 -15.48 0.28
CA ILE A 486 -13.71 -14.96 0.22
C ILE A 486 -13.70 -13.43 0.21
N VAL A 487 -14.58 -12.80 -0.58
CA VAL A 487 -14.70 -11.34 -0.63
C VAL A 487 -15.08 -10.78 0.74
N MET A 488 -16.12 -11.31 1.37
CA MET A 488 -16.62 -10.83 2.66
C MET A 488 -15.59 -11.02 3.79
N GLU A 489 -14.96 -12.20 3.88
CA GLU A 489 -13.96 -12.50 4.90
C GLU A 489 -12.68 -11.66 4.71
N THR A 490 -12.21 -11.52 3.46
CA THR A 490 -10.99 -10.75 3.16
C THR A 490 -11.22 -9.27 3.40
N SER A 491 -12.40 -8.75 3.03
CA SER A 491 -12.81 -7.38 3.31
C SER A 491 -12.76 -7.06 4.81
N SER A 492 -13.37 -7.91 5.64
CA SER A 492 -13.37 -7.72 7.10
C SER A 492 -11.97 -7.83 7.72
N ARG A 493 -11.20 -8.86 7.36
CA ARG A 493 -9.93 -9.18 8.04
C ARG A 493 -8.75 -8.37 7.51
N SER A 494 -8.64 -8.23 6.19
CA SER A 494 -7.45 -7.70 5.52
C SER A 494 -7.61 -6.25 5.06
N VAL A 495 -8.84 -5.81 4.74
CA VAL A 495 -9.11 -4.43 4.32
C VAL A 495 -9.50 -3.56 5.51
N LEU A 496 -10.51 -3.98 6.29
CA LEU A 496 -11.11 -3.14 7.32
C LEU A 496 -10.24 -2.95 8.57
N ARG A 497 -9.63 -4.02 9.10
CA ARG A 497 -8.81 -3.91 10.32
C ARG A 497 -7.66 -2.89 10.20
N PRO A 498 -6.89 -2.86 9.09
CA PRO A 498 -5.87 -1.83 8.89
C PRO A 498 -6.43 -0.40 8.79
N ILE A 499 -7.66 -0.21 8.28
CA ILE A 499 -8.24 1.14 8.09
C ILE A 499 -8.29 1.92 9.41
N PHE A 500 -8.70 1.30 10.52
CA PHE A 500 -8.72 1.97 11.82
C PHE A 500 -7.34 2.45 12.26
N LYS A 501 -6.28 1.68 11.96
CA LYS A 501 -4.90 2.09 12.24
C LYS A 501 -4.42 3.18 11.27
N GLU A 502 -4.82 3.11 10.00
CA GLU A 502 -4.46 4.10 8.98
C GLU A 502 -5.17 5.45 9.15
N MET A 503 -6.33 5.42 9.80
CA MET A 503 -7.17 6.59 10.11
C MET A 503 -7.02 7.05 11.56
N SER A 504 -6.09 6.49 12.33
CA SER A 504 -5.98 6.74 13.79
C SER A 504 -5.92 8.23 14.15
N ILE A 505 -5.32 9.07 13.31
CA ILE A 505 -5.22 10.52 13.53
C ILE A 505 -6.60 11.25 13.50
N PHE A 506 -7.61 10.59 12.93
CA PHE A 506 -9.00 11.06 12.81
C PHE A 506 -9.95 10.35 13.79
N LEU A 507 -9.44 9.41 14.58
CA LEU A 507 -10.24 8.61 15.51
C LEU A 507 -9.89 9.02 16.93
N ASP A 508 -10.92 9.27 17.74
CA ASP A 508 -10.75 9.62 19.14
C ASP A 508 -11.09 8.39 20.00
N SER A 509 -12.28 7.82 19.84
CA SER A 509 -12.75 6.65 20.58
C SER A 509 -12.44 5.32 19.89
N LEU A 510 -12.58 5.24 18.56
CA LEU A 510 -12.45 3.98 17.82
C LEU A 510 -11.00 3.57 17.51
N GLN A 511 -10.03 4.44 17.83
CA GLN A 511 -8.61 4.12 17.74
C GLN A 511 -8.28 2.93 18.66
N ASN A 512 -8.83 2.92 19.88
CA ASN A 512 -8.64 1.86 20.86
C ASN A 512 -9.43 0.61 20.44
N GLU A 513 -8.75 -0.53 20.36
CA GLU A 513 -9.38 -1.79 19.98
C GLU A 513 -10.46 -2.25 20.98
N SER A 514 -10.26 -2.05 22.28
CA SER A 514 -11.21 -2.45 23.31
C SER A 514 -12.51 -1.64 23.25
N GLU A 515 -12.40 -0.31 23.13
CA GLU A 515 -13.57 0.58 22.96
C GLU A 515 -14.29 0.32 21.64
N ARG A 516 -13.52 0.08 20.56
CA ARG A 516 -14.10 -0.32 19.27
C ARG A 516 -14.88 -1.62 19.37
N GLN A 517 -14.35 -2.66 20.03
CA GLN A 517 -15.08 -3.91 20.24
C GLN A 517 -16.33 -3.72 21.11
N ARG A 518 -16.24 -2.91 22.17
CA ARG A 518 -17.38 -2.54 23.02
C ARG A 518 -18.48 -1.85 22.21
N PHE A 519 -18.11 -0.91 21.34
CA PHE A 519 -19.05 -0.21 20.45
C PHE A 519 -19.72 -1.17 19.44
N LEU A 520 -18.93 -1.98 18.73
CA LEU A 520 -19.46 -2.92 17.73
C LEU A 520 -20.43 -3.94 18.34
N ARG A 521 -20.24 -4.32 19.61
CA ARG A 521 -21.18 -5.17 20.36
C ARG A 521 -22.55 -4.55 20.58
N MET A 522 -22.69 -3.23 20.50
CA MET A 522 -23.96 -2.54 20.71
C MET A 522 -24.81 -2.48 19.43
N ILE A 523 -24.21 -2.65 18.26
CA ILE A 523 -24.89 -2.56 16.96
C ILE A 523 -25.58 -3.89 16.63
N SER A 524 -26.91 -3.91 16.54
CA SER A 524 -27.71 -5.12 16.27
C SER A 524 -27.92 -5.43 14.79
N CYS A 525 -28.03 -4.42 13.94
CA CYS A 525 -28.37 -4.59 12.53
C CYS A 525 -27.62 -3.65 11.59
N ASN A 526 -27.62 -3.95 10.28
CA ASN A 526 -26.89 -3.19 9.26
C ASN A 526 -27.55 -1.87 8.84
N ILE A 527 -28.85 -1.70 9.06
CA ILE A 527 -29.58 -0.45 8.81
C ILE A 527 -30.05 0.11 10.16
N LEU A 528 -29.77 1.39 10.41
CA LEU A 528 -30.02 2.06 11.67
C LEU A 528 -30.90 3.28 11.45
N THR A 529 -31.89 3.49 12.32
CA THR A 529 -32.64 4.75 12.36
C THR A 529 -31.89 5.80 13.18
N ARG A 530 -32.26 7.07 13.03
CA ARG A 530 -31.75 8.16 13.87
C ARG A 530 -31.85 7.83 15.37
N LYS A 531 -33.01 7.35 15.81
CA LYS A 531 -33.28 7.00 17.22
C LYS A 531 -32.29 5.95 17.74
N MET A 532 -32.03 4.90 16.96
CA MET A 532 -31.08 3.85 17.34
C MET A 532 -29.64 4.38 17.47
N ILE A 533 -29.23 5.29 16.61
CA ILE A 533 -27.91 5.93 16.71
C ILE A 533 -27.79 6.71 18.02
N GLU A 534 -28.82 7.47 18.38
CA GLU A 534 -28.85 8.28 19.60
C GLU A 534 -28.80 7.38 20.85
N GLU A 535 -29.61 6.32 20.89
CA GLU A 535 -29.61 5.31 21.96
C GLU A 535 -28.24 4.64 22.13
N ILE A 536 -27.63 4.17 21.04
CA ILE A 536 -26.31 3.52 21.07
C ILE A 536 -25.23 4.51 21.50
N CYS A 537 -25.25 5.75 21.03
CA CYS A 537 -24.31 6.79 21.44
C CYS A 537 -24.42 7.10 22.93
N CYS A 538 -25.63 7.26 23.47
CA CYS A 538 -25.85 7.47 24.90
C CYS A 538 -25.31 6.29 25.72
N LYS A 539 -25.65 5.06 25.31
CA LYS A 539 -25.16 3.84 25.97
C LYS A 539 -23.64 3.69 25.93
N PHE A 540 -23.01 4.08 24.82
CA PHE A 540 -21.55 4.05 24.67
C PHE A 540 -20.86 4.99 25.68
N ASN A 541 -21.39 6.19 25.83
CA ASN A 541 -20.86 7.22 26.74
C ASN A 541 -21.34 7.07 28.19
N GLY A 542 -22.21 6.11 28.49
CA GLY A 542 -22.77 5.90 29.84
C GLY A 542 -23.75 6.99 30.27
N LEU A 543 -24.46 7.59 29.31
CA LEU A 543 -25.47 8.64 29.53
C LEU A 543 -26.89 8.10 29.34
N ASP A 544 -27.86 8.74 30.01
CA ASP A 544 -29.29 8.48 29.79
C ASP A 544 -29.80 9.14 28.49
N GLU A 545 -30.82 8.56 27.85
CA GLU A 545 -31.37 8.99 26.55
C GLU A 545 -31.75 10.48 26.48
N ASN A 546 -32.21 11.06 27.60
CA ASN A 546 -32.62 12.46 27.70
C ASN A 546 -31.46 13.47 27.59
N HIS A 547 -30.20 13.03 27.60
CA HIS A 547 -29.02 13.90 27.57
C HIS A 547 -28.36 14.03 26.19
N TYR A 548 -28.84 13.32 25.15
CA TYR A 548 -28.19 13.34 23.82
C TYR A 548 -28.09 14.77 23.23
N ASN A 549 -29.17 15.56 23.31
CA ASN A 549 -29.21 16.92 22.77
C ASN A 549 -28.61 17.98 23.71
N THR A 550 -28.57 17.71 25.02
CA THR A 550 -28.13 18.66 26.06
C THR A 550 -26.61 18.74 26.18
N VAL A 551 -25.89 17.75 25.64
CA VAL A 551 -24.42 17.65 25.72
C VAL A 551 -23.70 18.29 24.54
N ASN A 552 -24.41 18.74 23.49
CA ASN A 552 -23.85 19.64 22.48
C ASN A 552 -23.49 21.04 23.04
N ASN A 553 -23.97 21.38 24.26
CA ASN A 553 -23.81 22.69 24.89
C ASN A 553 -22.99 22.70 26.20
N SER A 554 -22.51 21.54 26.69
CA SER A 554 -21.77 21.44 27.96
C SER A 554 -20.35 20.90 27.78
N GLU A 555 -19.46 21.20 28.73
CA GLU A 555 -18.01 20.90 28.75
C GLU A 555 -17.62 19.41 28.67
N ILE A 556 -18.59 18.51 28.43
CA ILE A 556 -18.37 17.06 28.26
C ILE A 556 -18.17 16.79 26.77
N GLN A 557 -16.94 16.49 26.38
CA GLN A 557 -16.60 16.07 25.02
C GLN A 557 -17.18 14.66 24.76
N LEU A 558 -18.42 14.61 24.26
CA LEU A 558 -19.10 13.39 23.87
C LEU A 558 -18.31 12.66 22.77
N SER A 559 -18.00 11.38 22.98
CA SER A 559 -17.44 10.55 21.93
C SER A 559 -18.56 10.08 21.01
N HIS A 560 -18.50 10.43 19.71
CA HIS A 560 -19.53 10.06 18.74
C HIS A 560 -18.99 9.01 17.75
N PRO A 561 -18.99 7.70 18.10
CA PRO A 561 -18.34 6.66 17.30
C PRO A 561 -18.95 6.51 15.89
N PHE A 562 -20.22 6.85 15.67
CA PHE A 562 -20.79 6.85 14.32
C PHE A 562 -20.25 7.98 13.43
N CYS A 563 -19.83 9.12 14.00
CA CYS A 563 -19.20 10.19 13.23
C CYS A 563 -17.79 9.76 12.81
N GLU A 564 -17.08 9.04 13.69
CA GLU A 564 -15.81 8.41 13.38
C GLU A 564 -15.96 7.35 12.27
N LEU A 565 -16.98 6.48 12.34
CA LEU A 565 -17.29 5.54 11.24
C LEU A 565 -17.61 6.27 9.93
N TYR A 566 -18.35 7.38 9.98
CA TYR A 566 -18.71 8.15 8.79
C TYR A 566 -17.45 8.75 8.13
N ASN A 567 -16.55 9.28 8.95
CA ASN A 567 -15.25 9.77 8.52
C ASN A 567 -14.36 8.66 7.93
N CYS A 568 -14.51 7.41 8.35
CA CYS A 568 -13.87 6.26 7.71
C CYS A 568 -14.57 5.75 6.44
N GLY A 569 -15.74 6.29 6.07
CA GLY A 569 -16.57 5.78 4.98
C GLY A 569 -17.28 4.45 5.30
N LEU A 570 -17.43 4.13 6.59
CA LEU A 570 -17.96 2.85 7.08
C LEU A 570 -19.44 2.91 7.49
N ILE A 571 -20.03 4.09 7.52
CA ILE A 571 -21.48 4.29 7.61
C ILE A 571 -21.87 5.32 6.56
N GLY A 572 -22.95 5.04 5.85
CA GLY A 572 -23.59 5.92 4.89
C GLY A 572 -24.95 6.37 5.39
N TYR A 573 -25.58 7.26 4.63
CA TYR A 573 -26.90 7.80 4.93
C TYR A 573 -27.74 7.81 3.66
N VAL A 574 -29.06 7.75 3.84
CA VAL A 574 -30.02 7.81 2.73
C VAL A 574 -30.38 9.27 2.46
N GLN A 575 -30.29 9.69 1.20
CA GLN A 575 -30.69 11.02 0.77
C GLN A 575 -31.36 10.99 -0.60
N TRP A 576 -32.32 11.88 -0.81
CA TRP A 576 -32.92 12.11 -2.11
C TRP A 576 -31.89 12.68 -3.11
N ASP A 577 -31.68 11.99 -4.23
CA ASP A 577 -30.86 12.49 -5.32
C ASP A 577 -31.71 13.24 -6.36
N ASN A 578 -31.58 14.56 -6.36
CA ASN A 578 -32.25 15.44 -7.32
C ASN A 578 -31.88 15.15 -8.78
N LYS A 579 -30.70 14.59 -9.05
CA LYS A 579 -30.24 14.30 -10.43
C LYS A 579 -30.93 13.07 -11.01
N HIS A 580 -31.08 12.03 -10.21
CA HIS A 580 -31.64 10.74 -10.65
C HIS A 580 -33.11 10.57 -10.24
N GLN A 581 -33.68 11.53 -9.52
CA GLN A 581 -35.08 11.55 -9.06
C GLN A 581 -35.47 10.32 -8.21
N HIS A 582 -34.54 9.79 -7.42
CA HIS A 582 -34.80 8.74 -6.45
C HIS A 582 -33.88 8.88 -5.24
N ALA A 583 -34.23 8.24 -4.12
CA ALA A 583 -33.35 8.19 -2.96
C ALA A 583 -32.16 7.24 -3.21
N THR A 584 -31.00 7.60 -2.65
CA THR A 584 -29.74 6.85 -2.80
C THR A 584 -28.99 6.74 -1.48
N GLN A 585 -28.22 5.67 -1.36
CA GLN A 585 -27.31 5.45 -0.24
C GLN A 585 -25.96 6.12 -0.50
N ASN A 586 -25.57 7.05 0.38
CA ASN A 586 -24.35 7.84 0.22
C ASN A 586 -23.33 7.50 1.30
N PHE A 587 -22.19 6.96 0.86
CA PHE A 587 -21.02 6.68 1.70
C PHE A 587 -19.92 7.64 1.33
N LYS A 588 -19.15 8.07 2.32
CA LYS A 588 -17.97 8.90 2.09
C LYS A 588 -16.93 8.13 1.25
N GLN A 589 -16.59 8.67 0.10
CA GLN A 589 -15.60 8.11 -0.81
C GLN A 589 -14.19 8.61 -0.47
N PRO A 590 -13.11 7.90 -0.91
CA PRO A 590 -11.75 8.37 -0.72
C PRO A 590 -11.50 9.79 -1.25
N ASP A 591 -12.18 10.16 -2.33
CA ASP A 591 -12.04 11.46 -2.99
C ASP A 591 -12.79 12.61 -2.28
N ASP A 592 -13.60 12.28 -1.26
CA ASP A 592 -14.39 13.27 -0.51
C ASP A 592 -13.52 14.03 0.48
N VAL A 593 -13.84 15.32 0.64
CA VAL A 593 -13.11 16.22 1.53
C VAL A 593 -13.24 15.75 2.99
N MET A 594 -12.08 15.43 3.59
CA MET A 594 -11.95 15.08 4.99
C MET A 594 -11.44 16.29 5.78
N ASN A 595 -12.33 17.04 6.43
CA ASN A 595 -11.92 18.08 7.36
C ASN A 595 -11.88 17.55 8.80
N PHE A 596 -10.84 17.89 9.56
CA PHE A 596 -10.70 17.50 10.98
C PHE A 596 -11.86 17.98 11.88
N ASN A 597 -12.64 18.95 11.41
CA ASN A 597 -13.70 19.62 12.17
C ASN A 597 -15.11 19.08 11.88
N ILE A 598 -15.27 18.13 10.95
CA ILE A 598 -16.59 17.53 10.67
C ILE A 598 -16.81 16.38 11.66
N SER A 599 -17.39 16.74 12.79
CA SER A 599 -17.81 15.83 13.87
C SER A 599 -19.30 15.48 13.78
N CYS A 600 -19.97 15.76 12.65
CA CYS A 600 -21.42 15.57 12.54
C CYS A 600 -21.78 14.58 11.43
N LEU A 601 -22.54 13.56 11.81
CA LEU A 601 -23.23 12.65 10.91
C LEU A 601 -24.37 13.44 10.22
N PRO A 602 -24.48 13.40 8.88
CA PRO A 602 -25.54 14.11 8.16
C PRO A 602 -26.92 13.77 8.69
N ALA A 603 -27.83 14.76 8.73
CA ALA A 603 -29.20 14.51 9.17
C ALA A 603 -29.95 13.68 8.12
N ALA A 604 -30.19 12.42 8.45
CA ALA A 604 -31.00 11.49 7.68
C ALA A 604 -31.87 10.63 8.61
N GLU A 605 -32.92 10.05 8.03
CA GLU A 605 -33.83 9.12 8.71
C GLU A 605 -33.17 7.74 8.89
N TYR A 606 -32.56 7.24 7.80
CA TYR A 606 -31.89 5.95 7.75
C TYR A 606 -30.39 6.11 7.50
N TYR A 607 -29.61 5.31 8.23
CA TYR A 607 -28.18 5.16 8.10
C TYR A 607 -27.86 3.70 7.82
N VAL A 608 -26.83 3.46 7.01
CA VAL A 608 -26.53 2.13 6.52
C VAL A 608 -25.06 1.82 6.77
N LEU A 609 -24.80 0.70 7.43
CA LEU A 609 -23.44 0.24 7.75
C LEU A 609 -22.80 -0.41 6.53
N HIS A 610 -21.52 -0.09 6.31
CA HIS A 610 -20.78 -0.61 5.18
C HIS A 610 -20.68 -2.15 5.26
N PRO A 611 -20.88 -2.91 4.16
CA PRO A 611 -20.95 -4.38 4.19
C PRO A 611 -19.72 -5.07 4.81
N SER A 612 -18.54 -4.45 4.67
CA SER A 612 -17.28 -4.93 5.26
C SER A 612 -17.29 -5.03 6.79
N LEU A 613 -18.16 -4.29 7.48
CA LEU A 613 -18.28 -4.34 8.94
C LEU A 613 -18.96 -5.61 9.45
N SER A 614 -19.77 -6.28 8.62
CA SER A 614 -20.66 -7.36 9.06
C SER A 614 -19.92 -8.49 9.77
N SER A 615 -18.82 -8.98 9.19
CA SER A 615 -18.01 -10.04 9.79
C SER A 615 -17.28 -9.57 11.07
N LEU A 616 -16.86 -8.30 11.13
CA LEU A 616 -16.23 -7.72 12.32
C LEU A 616 -17.24 -7.61 13.48
N ILE A 617 -18.47 -7.16 13.20
CA ILE A 617 -19.55 -7.04 14.17
C ILE A 617 -19.99 -8.43 14.66
N ASN A 618 -20.19 -9.39 13.75
CA ASN A 618 -20.51 -10.77 14.10
C ASN A 618 -19.44 -11.42 14.99
N THR A 619 -18.15 -11.13 14.76
CA THR A 619 -17.08 -11.64 15.63
C THR A 619 -17.09 -10.98 17.02
N ALA A 620 -17.58 -9.75 17.12
CA ALA A 620 -17.61 -9.00 18.38
C ALA A 620 -18.81 -9.38 19.26
N ARG A 621 -19.95 -9.68 18.64
CA ARG A 621 -21.23 -9.97 19.32
C ARG A 621 -21.34 -11.43 19.75
N LEU A 622 -22.19 -11.65 20.76
CA LEU A 622 -22.63 -12.99 21.17
C LEU A 622 -23.88 -13.43 20.40
N ASN A 623 -24.77 -12.47 20.11
CA ASN A 623 -25.98 -12.68 19.31
C ASN A 623 -25.71 -12.34 17.84
N GLU A 624 -26.47 -12.96 16.94
CA GLU A 624 -26.36 -12.73 15.50
C GLU A 624 -26.54 -11.24 15.14
N PHE A 625 -25.74 -10.77 14.20
CA PHE A 625 -25.90 -9.45 13.59
C PHE A 625 -26.90 -9.55 12.44
N LEU A 626 -28.03 -8.85 12.56
CA LEU A 626 -29.09 -8.88 11.56
C LEU A 626 -28.67 -8.08 10.32
N ILE A 627 -28.54 -8.79 9.20
CA ILE A 627 -28.41 -8.18 7.87
C ILE A 627 -29.79 -8.26 7.23
N TYR A 628 -30.46 -7.11 7.08
CA TYR A 628 -31.77 -7.08 6.44
C TYR A 628 -31.68 -7.67 5.03
N PRO A 629 -32.38 -8.79 4.73
CA PRO A 629 -32.39 -9.37 3.41
C PRO A 629 -33.05 -8.40 2.42
N PHE A 630 -32.85 -8.64 1.12
CA PHE A 630 -33.44 -7.88 0.00
C PHE A 630 -32.94 -6.45 -0.20
N ILE A 631 -32.43 -5.79 0.84
CA ILE A 631 -31.89 -4.44 0.76
C ILE A 631 -30.40 -4.50 0.43
N THR A 632 -30.07 -4.21 -0.83
CA THR A 632 -28.66 -4.12 -1.24
C THR A 632 -28.02 -2.88 -0.65
N VAL A 633 -26.97 -3.09 0.14
CA VAL A 633 -26.19 -2.01 0.76
C VAL A 633 -24.96 -1.68 -0.07
N GLY A 634 -24.80 -0.41 -0.43
CA GLY A 634 -23.62 0.09 -1.13
C GLY A 634 -23.75 1.53 -1.58
N HIS A 635 -22.63 2.16 -1.92
CA HIS A 635 -22.64 3.53 -2.43
C HIS A 635 -23.41 3.67 -3.75
N HIS A 636 -24.27 4.68 -3.83
CA HIS A 636 -25.19 4.94 -4.94
C HIS A 636 -26.18 3.80 -5.23
N CYS A 637 -26.35 2.85 -4.30
CA CYS A 637 -27.46 1.91 -4.38
C CYS A 637 -28.78 2.67 -4.19
N GLN A 638 -29.78 2.31 -4.99
CA GLN A 638 -31.10 2.89 -4.92
C GLN A 638 -31.77 2.55 -3.57
N TRP A 639 -32.49 3.53 -3.04
CA TRP A 639 -33.35 3.36 -1.88
C TRP A 639 -34.80 3.56 -2.33
N TYR A 640 -35.61 2.51 -2.24
CA TYR A 640 -37.02 2.59 -2.60
C TYR A 640 -37.84 3.17 -1.45
N SER A 641 -38.93 3.87 -1.77
CA SER A 641 -39.80 4.50 -0.77
C SER A 641 -40.39 3.50 0.24
N TRP A 642 -40.69 2.28 -0.22
CA TRP A 642 -41.27 1.20 0.57
C TRP A 642 -40.25 0.44 1.44
N TYR A 643 -38.95 0.77 1.37
CA TYR A 643 -37.95 0.12 2.22
C TYR A 643 -38.15 0.40 3.72
N GLY A 644 -38.75 1.54 4.09
CA GLY A 644 -39.03 1.85 5.49
C GLY A 644 -39.96 0.80 6.12
N GLN A 645 -41.10 0.55 5.46
CA GLN A 645 -42.09 -0.44 5.86
C GLN A 645 -41.52 -1.87 5.79
N LEU A 646 -40.68 -2.16 4.78
CA LEU A 646 -40.00 -3.46 4.70
C LEU A 646 -39.09 -3.69 5.92
N ILE A 647 -38.35 -2.68 6.37
CA ILE A 647 -37.47 -2.80 7.54
C ILE A 647 -38.28 -3.10 8.80
N GLU A 648 -39.41 -2.42 8.99
CA GLU A 648 -40.30 -2.69 10.13
C GLU A 648 -40.81 -4.13 10.10
N LEU A 649 -41.31 -4.60 8.96
CA LEU A 649 -41.71 -5.99 8.76
C LEU A 649 -40.59 -6.99 9.05
N LEU A 650 -39.37 -6.71 8.57
CA LEU A 650 -38.22 -7.58 8.81
C LEU A 650 -37.78 -7.58 10.28
N GLN A 651 -37.94 -6.46 11.01
CA GLN A 651 -37.72 -6.41 12.46
C GLN A 651 -38.71 -7.29 13.20
N TYR A 652 -39.99 -7.30 12.80
CA TYR A 652 -40.97 -8.23 13.36
C TYR A 652 -40.64 -9.68 13.06
N LEU A 653 -40.28 -10.00 11.80
CA LEU A 653 -39.85 -11.34 11.41
C LEU A 653 -38.64 -11.83 12.21
N ASP A 654 -37.71 -10.94 12.56
CA ASP A 654 -36.54 -11.27 13.37
C ASP A 654 -36.91 -11.82 14.77
N THR A 655 -37.99 -11.30 15.37
CA THR A 655 -38.45 -11.79 16.68
C THR A 655 -38.93 -13.24 16.67
N ILE A 656 -39.25 -13.77 15.49
CA ILE A 656 -39.80 -15.12 15.29
C ILE A 656 -38.85 -16.06 14.56
N GLN A 657 -37.55 -15.74 14.45
CA GLN A 657 -36.53 -16.55 13.75
C GLN A 657 -36.55 -18.06 14.11
N GLY A 658 -36.93 -18.43 15.33
CA GLY A 658 -37.03 -19.82 15.78
C GLY A 658 -38.30 -20.57 15.34
N HIS A 659 -39.23 -19.91 14.66
CA HIS A 659 -40.52 -20.47 14.28
C HIS A 659 -40.47 -21.08 12.86
N LYS A 660 -41.19 -22.19 12.63
CA LYS A 660 -41.25 -22.86 11.31
C LYS A 660 -41.76 -21.94 10.19
N LEU A 661 -42.57 -20.95 10.55
CA LEU A 661 -43.13 -19.99 9.61
C LEU A 661 -42.11 -18.96 9.11
N TYR A 662 -40.99 -18.72 9.81
CA TYR A 662 -40.01 -17.70 9.43
C TYR A 662 -39.45 -17.92 8.01
N GLN A 663 -39.04 -19.15 7.69
CA GLN A 663 -38.53 -19.47 6.35
C GLN A 663 -39.60 -19.39 5.27
N GLN A 664 -40.86 -19.75 5.60
CA GLN A 664 -41.98 -19.67 4.66
C GLN A 664 -42.33 -18.21 4.37
N SER A 665 -42.42 -17.37 5.40
CA SER A 665 -42.66 -15.93 5.25
C SER A 665 -41.57 -15.25 4.44
N LEU A 666 -40.29 -15.59 4.64
CA LEU A 666 -39.20 -15.05 3.82
C LEU A 666 -39.27 -15.48 2.35
N GLN A 667 -39.69 -16.71 2.06
CA GLN A 667 -39.84 -17.20 0.68
C GLN A 667 -40.97 -16.47 -0.06
N GLU A 668 -42.12 -16.28 0.59
CA GLU A 668 -43.24 -15.53 0.02
C GLU A 668 -42.90 -14.05 -0.16
N LEU A 669 -42.27 -13.44 0.84
CA LEU A 669 -41.79 -12.05 0.78
C LEU A 669 -40.78 -11.85 -0.36
N SER A 670 -39.88 -12.81 -0.58
CA SER A 670 -38.92 -12.81 -1.69
C SER A 670 -39.62 -12.69 -3.05
N SER A 671 -40.70 -13.47 -3.28
CA SER A 671 -41.48 -13.42 -4.52
C SER A 671 -42.09 -12.04 -4.77
N VAL A 672 -42.68 -11.44 -3.72
CA VAL A 672 -43.30 -10.11 -3.78
C VAL A 672 -42.26 -9.03 -4.06
N ILE A 673 -41.16 -9.02 -3.32
CA ILE A 673 -40.09 -8.03 -3.47
C ILE A 673 -39.46 -8.10 -4.86
N CYS A 674 -39.28 -9.29 -5.41
CA CYS A 674 -38.81 -9.47 -6.79
C CYS A 674 -39.68 -8.73 -7.81
N LYS A 675 -41.02 -8.85 -7.67
CA LYS A 675 -41.95 -8.12 -8.53
C LYS A 675 -41.84 -6.61 -8.34
N LEU A 676 -41.72 -6.14 -7.10
CA LEU A 676 -41.52 -4.71 -6.79
C LEU A 676 -40.24 -4.16 -7.42
N HIS A 677 -39.12 -4.86 -7.32
CA HIS A 677 -37.86 -4.46 -7.96
C HIS A 677 -37.93 -4.47 -9.49
N ALA A 678 -38.73 -5.37 -10.07
CA ALA A 678 -38.98 -5.42 -11.51
C ALA A 678 -39.98 -4.35 -11.99
N GLY A 679 -40.58 -3.57 -11.08
CA GLY A 679 -41.65 -2.61 -11.39
C GLY A 679 -42.94 -3.28 -11.86
N LEU A 680 -43.17 -4.54 -11.46
CA LEU A 680 -44.38 -5.30 -11.77
C LEU A 680 -45.44 -5.09 -10.68
N THR A 681 -46.70 -5.10 -11.07
CA THR A 681 -47.85 -5.03 -10.16
C THR A 681 -47.87 -6.26 -9.25
N VAL A 682 -47.95 -6.03 -7.94
CA VAL A 682 -48.13 -7.09 -6.94
C VAL A 682 -49.63 -7.27 -6.70
N ASP A 683 -50.11 -8.51 -6.75
CA ASP A 683 -51.51 -8.82 -6.47
C ASP A 683 -51.77 -8.74 -4.96
N LEU A 684 -52.86 -8.11 -4.56
CA LEU A 684 -53.29 -8.00 -3.15
C LEU A 684 -53.38 -9.37 -2.49
N THR A 685 -53.77 -10.41 -3.24
CA THR A 685 -53.88 -11.78 -2.73
C THR A 685 -52.53 -12.41 -2.33
N GLU A 686 -51.41 -11.89 -2.84
CA GLU A 686 -50.06 -12.34 -2.43
C GLU A 686 -49.60 -11.64 -1.15
N LEU A 687 -49.98 -10.37 -0.97
CA LEU A 687 -49.71 -9.61 0.27
C LEU A 687 -50.60 -10.12 1.41
N GLU A 688 -51.87 -10.45 1.14
CA GLU A 688 -52.81 -11.06 2.09
C GLU A 688 -52.29 -12.41 2.62
N LYS A 689 -51.68 -13.25 1.77
CA LYS A 689 -51.05 -14.51 2.24
C LYS A 689 -49.92 -14.30 3.23
N ILE A 690 -49.11 -13.26 3.04
CA ILE A 690 -48.04 -12.91 3.98
C ILE A 690 -48.65 -12.39 5.28
N ALA A 691 -49.70 -11.57 5.20
CA ALA A 691 -50.44 -11.08 6.35
C ALA A 691 -51.08 -12.24 7.13
N ASP A 692 -51.76 -13.18 6.47
CA ASP A 692 -52.35 -14.37 7.10
C ASP A 692 -51.30 -15.23 7.82
N LEU A 693 -50.11 -15.38 7.23
CA LEU A 693 -49.00 -16.11 7.84
C LEU A 693 -48.43 -15.40 9.08
N LEU A 694 -48.49 -14.07 9.11
CA LEU A 694 -48.01 -13.23 10.22
C LEU A 694 -49.07 -13.07 11.33
N GLU A 695 -50.36 -12.98 10.99
CA GLU A 695 -51.49 -12.93 11.92
C GLU A 695 -51.59 -14.21 12.77
N LEU A 696 -51.17 -15.36 12.24
CA LEU A 696 -51.05 -16.60 13.00
C LEU A 696 -50.02 -16.52 14.15
N VAL A 697 -49.21 -15.46 14.22
CA VAL A 697 -48.11 -15.29 15.17
C VAL A 697 -48.24 -14.02 16.02
N TYR A 698 -48.72 -12.88 15.49
CA TYR A 698 -48.93 -11.62 16.24
C TYR A 698 -49.92 -10.67 15.54
N ASP A 699 -50.83 -10.03 16.29
CA ASP A 699 -51.82 -9.05 15.77
C ASP A 699 -51.17 -7.77 15.20
N ASP A 700 -50.07 -7.28 15.79
CA ASP A 700 -49.41 -6.02 15.38
C ASP A 700 -48.70 -6.11 14.00
N ALA A 701 -48.39 -7.32 13.53
CA ALA A 701 -47.76 -7.53 12.22
C ALA A 701 -48.73 -7.26 11.05
N SER A 702 -50.04 -7.36 11.29
CA SER A 702 -51.09 -7.02 10.32
C SER A 702 -51.09 -5.52 10.00
N LEU A 703 -50.80 -4.66 11.00
CA LEU A 703 -50.72 -3.21 10.82
C LEU A 703 -49.54 -2.80 9.93
N ALA A 704 -48.33 -3.31 10.21
CA ALA A 704 -47.15 -3.02 9.38
C ALA A 704 -47.32 -3.52 7.93
N MET A 705 -48.00 -4.66 7.74
CA MET A 705 -48.35 -5.16 6.41
C MET A 705 -49.38 -4.27 5.70
N SER A 706 -50.41 -3.79 6.41
CA SER A 706 -51.39 -2.84 5.86
C SER A 706 -50.70 -1.55 5.39
N GLU A 707 -49.77 -1.01 6.18
CA GLU A 707 -49.01 0.19 5.83
C GLU A 707 -48.05 -0.06 4.65
N LEU A 708 -47.44 -1.25 4.56
CA LEU A 708 -46.63 -1.66 3.40
C LEU A 708 -47.48 -1.73 2.11
N ILE A 709 -48.71 -2.28 2.20
CA ILE A 709 -49.66 -2.34 1.08
C ILE A 709 -50.03 -0.93 0.59
N GLU A 710 -50.22 0.03 1.50
CA GLU A 710 -50.58 1.41 1.12
C GLU A 710 -49.44 2.20 0.44
N VAL A 711 -48.18 1.84 0.72
CA VAL A 711 -46.99 2.58 0.26
C VAL A 711 -46.34 1.96 -0.98
N ILE A 712 -46.63 0.68 -1.25
CA ILE A 712 -46.26 0.03 -2.51
C ILE A 712 -47.00 0.75 -3.66
N PRO A 713 -46.29 1.23 -4.71
CA PRO A 713 -46.95 1.80 -5.87
C PRO A 713 -47.84 0.75 -6.54
N GLN A 714 -49.13 1.09 -6.73
CA GLN A 714 -50.15 0.25 -7.38
C GLN A 714 -49.77 -0.19 -8.79
#